data_AF-A0A6J0ZTG4-F1
#
_entry.id   AF-A0A6J0ZTG4-F1
#
_cell.length_a   1.000
_cell.length_b   1.000
_cell.length_c   1.000
_cell.angle_alpha   90.00
_cell.angle_beta   90.00
_cell.angle_gamma   90.00
#
_symmetry.space_group_name_H-M   'P 1'
#
loop_
_entity.id
_entity.type
_entity.pdbx_description
1 polymer ?
#
loop_
_entity_poly.entity_id
_entity_poly.type
_entity_poly.pdbx_seq_one_letter_code
_entity_poly.pdbx_strand_id
1 'polypeptide(L)'
;MMQLSDSSQPIWVEFKPAFNQSTNKEAEQNSAVQIKSGTVTNDGLRVYFCTKNGLLLELSEVEPLRWENHGRPPGADVAAIADVVTVRKEVVYTISSTGDLYEYDKSSRPSWKKHLHSEETAEDGSLIPLKGCTIHGFSGDHSVSLFLLTQGGMLVERRLHQRKWKWISHGSPEAHHLTSITPPLEDEPKERFLPLFLTTSTGLVLEYRIQKHSGTAQENQISEAWLNHMHPPNTKVARGIAGLKFQLGRTMFALDDGRLAELHIPGLGGENSGPTHQFNMRKKSSSKYVWSILDAPETEGWNAEYCTEERGPMNCIAGIKDEPNDSGTTRLLTRRRKGNKAQQEYLSLGTSRSTLLKTLEENNFPDNWINTNFRLRVMHGGVSFFIVTDGGLIFEYLYTESVWLWLRHDHSTPMKGALGNYNGSLFFVDMYGTLLIRERSHNELAWINCTAMRKGRQVIGGPPWDGMPGKNMKVTAEDALFFVSKSGRLLQFTVALRKFKWKDCRNPPETKLACIIDQEIFRENIVFVVGRNGRLYQYNKVTELWHEHHQSQHLVLSRLPGTAMRPSLLSLTGSLFMLSEDGGLVEYHWNAWDGWNWVEHGTPCKDVTLVGPPGPCFEGNQLFLIGSDGNLYLRYMDQLTWRWKNCGFPHNGDKDQTETGAHDAQQEVCIDNDFTASLGNNMENPIDPHRNCDPKVAATRPIPFSEDTVIFELKDGRLAEIQNVEDTQWVWVRIIGTPTSLCTASYWTALAA
;
A
#
# COMPACT_ATOMS: atom_id res chain seq x y z
N MET A 1 -10.52 -21.40 10.17
CA MET A 1 -11.84 -20.83 10.48
C MET A 1 -11.67 -19.90 11.69
N MET A 2 -12.45 -18.82 11.80
CA MET A 2 -12.38 -17.88 12.92
C MET A 2 -13.35 -18.32 14.02
N GLN A 3 -12.85 -18.52 15.24
CA GLN A 3 -13.64 -18.82 16.45
C GLN A 3 -13.52 -17.66 17.43
N LEU A 4 -14.51 -17.45 18.29
CA LEU A 4 -14.38 -16.51 19.40
C LEU A 4 -13.79 -17.26 20.59
N SER A 5 -12.76 -16.71 21.21
CA SER A 5 -12.22 -17.21 22.47
C SER A 5 -13.25 -17.06 23.60
N ASP A 6 -12.96 -17.68 24.75
CA ASP A 6 -13.72 -17.42 26.00
C ASP A 6 -13.68 -15.94 26.41
N SER A 7 -12.74 -15.16 25.87
CA SER A 7 -12.64 -13.70 26.02
C SER A 7 -13.28 -12.90 24.88
N SER A 8 -14.09 -13.54 24.03
CA SER A 8 -14.75 -12.94 22.85
C SER A 8 -13.79 -12.35 21.82
N GLN A 9 -12.54 -12.82 21.76
CA GLN A 9 -11.57 -12.42 20.74
C GLN A 9 -11.56 -13.41 19.58
N PRO A 10 -11.54 -12.94 18.31
CA PRO A 10 -11.44 -13.83 17.17
C PRO A 10 -10.07 -14.53 17.12
N ILE A 11 -10.06 -15.84 17.23
CA ILE A 11 -8.89 -16.73 17.10
C ILE A 11 -9.05 -17.56 15.82
N TRP A 12 -7.96 -17.69 15.06
CA TRP A 12 -7.91 -18.59 13.91
C TRP A 12 -7.60 -20.02 14.33
N VAL A 13 -8.47 -20.96 13.94
CA VAL A 13 -8.30 -22.39 14.18
C VAL A 13 -8.14 -23.13 12.85
N GLU A 14 -7.12 -23.98 12.78
CA GLU A 14 -6.80 -24.80 11.62
C GLU A 14 -7.53 -26.16 11.73
N PHE A 15 -8.32 -26.50 10.71
CA PHE A 15 -8.94 -27.82 10.58
C PHE A 15 -8.33 -28.54 9.39
N LYS A 16 -7.84 -29.76 9.61
CA LYS A 16 -7.35 -30.63 8.54
C LYS A 16 -8.46 -31.61 8.15
N PRO A 17 -8.85 -31.69 6.86
CA PRO A 17 -9.77 -32.72 6.41
C PRO A 17 -9.13 -34.10 6.65
N ALA A 18 -9.75 -34.92 7.50
CA ALA A 18 -9.29 -36.26 7.81
C ALA A 18 -10.39 -37.26 7.46
N PHE A 19 -10.11 -38.18 6.54
CA PHE A 19 -11.01 -39.28 6.22
C PHE A 19 -10.28 -40.61 6.37
N ASN A 20 -10.91 -41.55 7.06
CA ASN A 20 -10.45 -42.94 7.11
C ASN A 20 -10.61 -43.54 5.71
N GLN A 21 -9.50 -43.68 4.98
CA GLN A 21 -9.45 -44.52 3.80
C GLN A 21 -9.82 -45.95 4.23
N SER A 22 -11.01 -46.41 3.84
CA SER A 22 -11.40 -47.80 4.02
C SER A 22 -10.41 -48.69 3.26
N THR A 23 -9.86 -49.65 4.01
CA THR A 23 -9.17 -50.88 3.58
C THR A 23 -8.95 -51.04 2.07
N ASN A 24 -7.91 -50.41 1.54
CA ASN A 24 -7.13 -50.93 0.42
C ASN A 24 -5.70 -50.42 0.57
N LYS A 25 -4.88 -51.25 1.24
CA LYS A 25 -3.43 -51.10 1.21
C LYS A 25 -2.98 -51.47 -0.20
N GLU A 26 -2.70 -50.47 -1.02
CA GLU A 26 -1.54 -50.41 -1.93
C GLU A 26 -1.68 -49.21 -2.87
N ALA A 27 -0.65 -48.35 -2.82
CA ALA A 27 -0.42 -47.18 -3.65
C ALA A 27 -1.42 -46.00 -3.52
N GLU A 28 -1.10 -45.05 -2.64
CA GLU A 28 -0.87 -43.65 -3.04
C GLU A 28 -0.35 -42.83 -1.85
N GLN A 29 0.76 -42.13 -2.09
CA GLN A 29 1.40 -41.21 -1.15
C GLN A 29 0.42 -40.11 -0.73
N ASN A 30 0.45 -39.73 0.55
CA ASN A 30 -0.15 -38.54 1.18
C ASN A 30 -0.49 -37.36 0.22
N SER A 31 -1.59 -37.44 -0.54
CA SER A 31 -2.15 -36.29 -1.21
C SER A 31 -3.05 -35.58 -0.20
N ALA A 32 -2.57 -34.49 0.40
CA ALA A 32 -3.39 -33.64 1.23
C ALA A 32 -4.65 -33.23 0.43
N VAL A 33 -5.84 -33.46 0.99
CA VAL A 33 -7.11 -33.09 0.34
C VAL A 33 -7.16 -31.57 0.17
N GLN A 34 -7.06 -31.10 -1.06
CA GLN A 34 -7.12 -29.68 -1.38
C GLN A 34 -8.57 -29.27 -1.65
N ILE A 35 -9.09 -28.34 -0.84
CA ILE A 35 -10.39 -27.71 -1.02
C ILE A 35 -10.26 -26.68 -2.15
N LYS A 36 -11.25 -26.66 -3.04
CA LYS A 36 -11.34 -25.69 -4.14
C LYS A 36 -12.29 -24.55 -3.79
N SER A 37 -13.51 -24.87 -3.38
CA SER A 37 -14.48 -23.87 -2.90
C SER A 37 -15.44 -24.48 -1.88
N GLY A 38 -16.20 -23.64 -1.19
CA GLY A 38 -17.21 -24.11 -0.24
C GLY A 38 -18.38 -23.15 -0.10
N THR A 39 -19.48 -23.66 0.43
CA THR A 39 -20.67 -22.88 0.77
C THR A 39 -21.25 -23.34 2.09
N VAL A 40 -21.79 -22.39 2.85
CA VAL A 40 -22.43 -22.63 4.14
C VAL A 40 -23.94 -22.79 3.93
N THR A 41 -24.59 -23.61 4.74
CA THR A 41 -26.05 -23.70 4.81
C THR A 41 -26.68 -22.42 5.37
N ASN A 42 -27.93 -22.13 5.02
CA ASN A 42 -28.65 -20.95 5.55
C ASN A 42 -28.79 -20.94 7.09
N ASP A 43 -28.81 -22.10 7.74
CA ASP A 43 -28.84 -22.21 9.21
C ASP A 43 -27.45 -22.02 9.85
N GLY A 44 -26.39 -21.89 9.06
CA GLY A 44 -25.02 -21.76 9.54
C GLY A 44 -24.44 -23.02 10.18
N LEU A 45 -25.17 -24.14 10.18
CA LEU A 45 -24.80 -25.34 10.92
C LEU A 45 -23.83 -26.25 10.16
N ARG A 46 -23.83 -26.22 8.82
CA ARG A 46 -23.03 -27.12 7.99
C ARG A 46 -22.31 -26.37 6.89
N VAL A 47 -21.15 -26.89 6.50
CA VAL A 47 -20.38 -26.34 5.38
C VAL A 47 -20.10 -27.44 4.37
N TYR A 48 -20.44 -27.20 3.12
CA TYR A 48 -20.13 -28.10 2.02
C TYR A 48 -18.95 -27.58 1.22
N PHE A 49 -18.07 -28.48 0.79
CA PHE A 49 -16.87 -28.16 0.03
C PHE A 49 -16.80 -28.99 -1.24
N CYS A 50 -16.31 -28.38 -2.32
CA CYS A 50 -15.80 -29.13 -3.47
C CYS A 50 -14.28 -29.20 -3.39
N THR A 51 -13.73 -30.37 -3.67
CA THR A 51 -12.28 -30.61 -3.67
C THR A 51 -11.71 -30.50 -5.07
N LYS A 52 -10.39 -30.27 -5.18
CA LYS A 52 -9.71 -30.27 -6.49
C LYS A 52 -9.77 -31.63 -7.21
N ASN A 53 -9.96 -32.72 -6.48
CA ASN A 53 -10.14 -34.07 -7.04
C ASN A 53 -11.62 -34.42 -7.35
N GLY A 54 -12.54 -33.45 -7.26
CA GLY A 54 -13.91 -33.59 -7.78
C GLY A 54 -14.94 -34.20 -6.82
N LEU A 55 -14.66 -34.22 -5.52
CA LEU A 55 -15.54 -34.78 -4.49
C LEU A 55 -16.38 -33.69 -3.81
N LEU A 56 -17.56 -34.06 -3.33
CA LEU A 56 -18.39 -33.26 -2.41
C LEU A 56 -18.12 -33.70 -0.97
N LEU A 57 -17.69 -32.76 -0.13
CA LEU A 57 -17.46 -32.97 1.30
C LEU A 57 -18.43 -32.13 2.12
N GLU A 58 -18.77 -32.60 3.32
CA GLU A 58 -19.55 -31.88 4.32
C GLU A 58 -18.78 -31.84 5.63
N LEU A 59 -18.71 -30.67 6.24
CA LEU A 59 -18.34 -30.46 7.63
C LEU A 59 -19.64 -30.27 8.41
N SER A 60 -20.04 -31.32 9.16
CA SER A 60 -21.33 -31.37 9.84
C SER A 60 -21.26 -30.89 11.29
N GLU A 61 -20.13 -31.12 11.97
CA GLU A 61 -19.90 -30.69 13.34
C GLU A 61 -18.44 -30.22 13.48
N VAL A 62 -18.21 -29.14 14.22
CA VAL A 62 -16.87 -28.63 14.54
C VAL A 62 -16.35 -29.23 15.84
N GLU A 63 -17.25 -29.62 16.76
CA GLU A 63 -16.90 -30.15 18.07
C GLU A 63 -17.90 -31.27 18.49
N PRO A 64 -17.55 -32.55 18.30
CA PRO A 64 -16.32 -33.07 17.72
C PRO A 64 -16.26 -32.83 16.20
N LEU A 65 -15.05 -32.65 15.66
CA LEU A 65 -14.85 -32.43 14.23
C LEU A 65 -15.34 -33.63 13.41
N ARG A 66 -16.38 -33.44 12.59
CA ARG A 66 -16.97 -34.48 11.74
C ARG A 66 -16.97 -34.08 10.27
N TRP A 67 -16.24 -34.84 9.48
CA TRP A 67 -16.20 -34.73 8.03
C TRP A 67 -16.94 -35.91 7.38
N GLU A 68 -17.85 -35.62 6.47
CA GLU A 68 -18.52 -36.62 5.63
C GLU A 68 -18.10 -36.45 4.16
N ASN A 69 -17.89 -37.57 3.46
CA ASN A 69 -17.58 -37.60 2.03
C ASN A 69 -18.78 -38.16 1.27
N HIS A 70 -19.37 -37.32 0.41
CA HIS A 70 -20.57 -37.64 -0.38
C HIS A 70 -20.25 -38.16 -1.79
N GLY A 71 -18.96 -38.32 -2.11
CA GLY A 71 -18.49 -38.85 -3.38
C GLY A 71 -18.60 -37.84 -4.52
N ARG A 72 -18.84 -38.35 -5.73
CA ARG A 72 -18.95 -37.57 -6.97
C ARG A 72 -20.18 -38.02 -7.78
N PRO A 73 -20.76 -37.15 -8.63
CA PRO A 73 -21.87 -37.52 -9.49
C PRO A 73 -21.46 -38.60 -10.52
N PRO A 74 -22.42 -39.40 -11.03
CA PRO A 74 -22.13 -40.42 -12.04
C PRO A 74 -21.51 -39.82 -13.31
N GLY A 75 -20.28 -40.22 -13.63
CA GLY A 75 -19.59 -39.86 -14.87
C GLY A 75 -18.99 -38.45 -14.92
N ALA A 76 -18.97 -37.71 -13.80
CA ALA A 76 -18.35 -36.38 -13.76
C ALA A 76 -17.82 -36.02 -12.35
N ASP A 77 -17.06 -34.94 -12.27
CA ASP A 77 -16.52 -34.40 -11.02
C ASP A 77 -17.32 -33.18 -10.55
N VAL A 78 -17.41 -32.97 -9.24
CA VAL A 78 -18.04 -31.77 -8.66
C VAL A 78 -17.12 -30.57 -8.89
N ALA A 79 -17.55 -29.64 -9.75
CA ALA A 79 -16.75 -28.46 -10.08
C ALA A 79 -17.12 -27.22 -9.26
N ALA A 80 -18.40 -27.07 -8.91
CA ALA A 80 -18.92 -26.01 -8.06
C ALA A 80 -20.22 -26.44 -7.35
N ILE A 81 -20.54 -25.76 -6.24
CA ILE A 81 -21.80 -25.93 -5.51
C ILE A 81 -22.71 -24.76 -5.88
N ALA A 82 -23.86 -25.05 -6.49
CA ALA A 82 -24.80 -24.04 -6.97
C ALA A 82 -25.71 -23.53 -5.85
N ASP A 83 -26.25 -24.44 -5.04
CA ASP A 83 -27.16 -24.13 -3.94
C ASP A 83 -27.13 -25.23 -2.87
N VAL A 84 -27.37 -24.85 -1.61
CA VAL A 84 -27.43 -25.78 -0.48
C VAL A 84 -28.65 -25.45 0.36
N VAL A 85 -29.55 -26.43 0.53
CA VAL A 85 -30.70 -26.39 1.47
C VAL A 85 -31.79 -25.35 1.13
N THR A 86 -31.48 -24.33 0.33
CA THR A 86 -32.43 -23.26 -0.04
C THR A 86 -33.55 -23.80 -0.92
N VAL A 87 -33.24 -24.52 -1.99
CA VAL A 87 -34.27 -25.00 -2.92
C VAL A 87 -35.13 -26.12 -2.31
N ARG A 88 -34.49 -27.05 -1.62
CA ARG A 88 -35.13 -28.13 -0.85
C ARG A 88 -34.26 -28.44 0.36
N LYS A 89 -34.91 -28.67 1.51
CA LYS A 89 -34.23 -29.08 2.74
C LYS A 89 -33.43 -30.36 2.49
N GLU A 90 -32.20 -30.39 3.03
CA GLU A 90 -31.27 -31.53 2.98
C GLU A 90 -30.79 -31.95 1.57
N VAL A 91 -31.04 -31.12 0.55
CA VAL A 91 -30.56 -31.36 -0.82
C VAL A 91 -29.46 -30.36 -1.19
N VAL A 92 -28.43 -30.84 -1.88
CA VAL A 92 -27.33 -30.03 -2.40
C VAL A 92 -27.38 -30.05 -3.93
N TYR A 93 -27.36 -28.87 -4.54
CA TYR A 93 -27.27 -28.72 -5.99
C TYR A 93 -25.84 -28.41 -6.40
N THR A 94 -25.29 -29.21 -7.31
CA THR A 94 -23.90 -29.09 -7.78
C THR A 94 -23.84 -28.96 -9.29
N ILE A 95 -22.80 -28.29 -9.79
CA ILE A 95 -22.48 -28.22 -11.20
C ILE A 95 -21.24 -29.07 -11.44
N SER A 96 -21.34 -30.00 -12.39
CA SER A 96 -20.23 -30.87 -12.75
C SER A 96 -19.17 -30.15 -13.59
N SER A 97 -17.99 -30.76 -13.71
CA SER A 97 -16.95 -30.32 -14.64
C SER A 97 -17.38 -30.33 -16.12
N THR A 98 -18.43 -31.09 -16.45
CA THR A 98 -19.06 -31.13 -17.78
C THR A 98 -20.15 -30.07 -17.97
N GLY A 99 -20.46 -29.28 -16.94
CA GLY A 99 -21.49 -28.24 -17.00
C GLY A 99 -22.93 -28.73 -16.81
N ASP A 100 -23.11 -29.89 -16.17
CA ASP A 100 -24.44 -30.43 -15.86
C ASP A 100 -24.86 -30.12 -14.41
N LEU A 101 -26.15 -29.88 -14.20
CA LEU A 101 -26.72 -29.68 -12.86
C LEU A 101 -27.13 -31.04 -12.24
N TYR A 102 -26.65 -31.32 -11.03
CA TYR A 102 -27.01 -32.49 -10.25
C TYR A 102 -27.66 -32.10 -8.92
N GLU A 103 -28.70 -32.84 -8.51
CA GLU A 103 -29.19 -32.85 -7.13
C GLU A 103 -28.55 -34.03 -6.38
N TYR A 104 -27.98 -33.76 -5.21
CA TYR A 104 -27.53 -34.75 -4.24
C TYR A 104 -28.49 -34.76 -3.05
N ASP A 105 -29.08 -35.92 -2.79
CA ASP A 105 -29.99 -36.16 -1.68
C ASP A 105 -29.58 -37.47 -1.00
N LYS A 106 -29.07 -37.34 0.24
CA LYS A 106 -28.59 -38.45 1.08
C LYS A 106 -29.69 -39.49 1.36
N SER A 107 -30.95 -39.07 1.36
CA SER A 107 -32.11 -39.95 1.61
C SER A 107 -32.57 -40.72 0.37
N SER A 108 -32.20 -40.25 -0.83
CA SER A 108 -32.63 -40.83 -2.10
C SER A 108 -31.71 -41.97 -2.58
N ARG A 109 -32.29 -42.90 -3.35
CA ARG A 109 -31.55 -43.95 -4.07
C ARG A 109 -32.02 -44.01 -5.53
N PRO A 110 -31.18 -43.64 -6.52
CA PRO A 110 -29.78 -43.19 -6.39
C PRO A 110 -29.67 -41.82 -5.71
N SER A 111 -28.61 -41.62 -4.91
CA SER A 111 -28.38 -40.38 -4.15
C SER A 111 -28.03 -39.18 -5.01
N TRP A 112 -27.65 -39.42 -6.27
CA TRP A 112 -27.34 -38.42 -7.27
C TRP A 112 -28.34 -38.48 -8.41
N LYS A 113 -28.87 -37.33 -8.82
CA LYS A 113 -29.79 -37.26 -9.96
C LYS A 113 -29.48 -36.05 -10.83
N LYS A 114 -29.38 -36.30 -12.13
CA LYS A 114 -29.08 -35.31 -13.16
C LYS A 114 -30.35 -34.54 -13.55
N HIS A 115 -30.25 -33.21 -13.63
CA HIS A 115 -31.30 -32.35 -14.16
C HIS A 115 -31.09 -32.18 -15.66
N LEU A 116 -31.88 -32.88 -16.48
CA LEU A 116 -31.78 -32.81 -17.94
C LEU A 116 -32.26 -31.44 -18.44
N HIS A 117 -31.47 -30.82 -19.32
CA HIS A 117 -31.83 -29.63 -20.07
C HIS A 117 -32.51 -30.09 -21.38
N SER A 118 -33.80 -29.78 -21.55
CA SER A 118 -34.54 -30.15 -22.76
C SER A 118 -34.51 -28.99 -23.75
N GLU A 119 -33.58 -29.00 -24.70
CA GLU A 119 -33.81 -28.52 -26.08
C GLU A 119 -32.60 -28.80 -26.98
N GLU A 120 -32.93 -29.24 -28.19
CA GLU A 120 -32.10 -29.88 -29.21
C GLU A 120 -31.33 -28.88 -30.11
N THR A 121 -31.13 -27.65 -29.66
CA THR A 121 -30.51 -26.60 -30.51
C THR A 121 -29.73 -25.58 -29.67
N ALA A 122 -28.44 -25.86 -29.44
CA ALA A 122 -27.32 -24.93 -29.42
C ALA A 122 -26.14 -25.58 -28.69
N GLU A 123 -24.94 -25.46 -29.25
CA GLU A 123 -23.67 -25.94 -28.68
C GLU A 123 -23.28 -25.25 -27.34
N ASP A 124 -24.15 -24.40 -26.77
CA ASP A 124 -23.91 -23.51 -25.62
C ASP A 124 -24.73 -23.82 -24.34
N GLY A 125 -25.30 -25.03 -24.23
CA GLY A 125 -26.16 -25.42 -23.10
C GLY A 125 -25.45 -25.75 -21.77
N SER A 126 -24.12 -25.86 -21.77
CA SER A 126 -23.34 -26.23 -20.57
C SER A 126 -23.31 -25.09 -19.54
N LEU A 127 -23.46 -25.41 -18.26
CA LEU A 127 -23.41 -24.44 -17.18
C LEU A 127 -21.97 -24.07 -16.79
N ILE A 128 -21.74 -22.80 -16.45
CA ILE A 128 -20.47 -22.39 -15.83
C ILE A 128 -20.47 -22.91 -14.38
N PRO A 129 -19.36 -23.53 -13.91
CA PRO A 129 -19.23 -23.94 -12.51
C PRO A 129 -19.13 -22.74 -11.54
N LEU A 130 -20.27 -22.13 -11.22
CA LEU A 130 -20.40 -21.00 -10.31
C LEU A 130 -21.50 -21.24 -9.28
N LYS A 131 -21.45 -20.49 -8.18
CA LYS A 131 -22.56 -20.42 -7.22
C LYS A 131 -23.78 -19.80 -7.91
N GLY A 132 -24.94 -20.44 -7.73
CA GLY A 132 -26.20 -19.94 -8.27
C GLY A 132 -26.85 -18.91 -7.35
N CYS A 133 -28.01 -18.43 -7.77
CA CYS A 133 -28.85 -17.53 -6.97
C CYS A 133 -30.25 -18.12 -6.81
N THR A 134 -30.67 -18.40 -5.58
CA THR A 134 -31.98 -18.98 -5.28
C THR A 134 -32.97 -17.91 -4.83
N ILE A 135 -34.19 -17.94 -5.37
CA ILE A 135 -35.28 -17.02 -5.01
C ILE A 135 -36.57 -17.81 -4.74
N HIS A 136 -37.22 -17.52 -3.62
CA HIS A 136 -38.49 -18.13 -3.21
C HIS A 136 -39.73 -17.29 -3.59
N GLY A 137 -40.85 -17.96 -3.86
CA GLY A 137 -42.17 -17.33 -3.97
C GLY A 137 -42.37 -16.50 -5.25
N PHE A 138 -41.47 -16.60 -6.23
CA PHE A 138 -41.44 -15.73 -7.40
C PHE A 138 -42.64 -15.90 -8.35
N SER A 139 -43.11 -17.14 -8.54
CA SER A 139 -44.27 -17.51 -9.38
C SER A 139 -45.40 -18.13 -8.53
N GLY A 140 -45.61 -17.60 -7.32
CA GLY A 140 -46.60 -18.06 -6.34
C GLY A 140 -45.99 -18.77 -5.13
N ASP A 141 -46.78 -18.95 -4.07
CA ASP A 141 -46.38 -19.37 -2.71
C ASP A 141 -45.62 -20.71 -2.63
N HIS A 142 -45.57 -21.49 -3.72
CA HIS A 142 -44.92 -22.81 -3.80
C HIS A 142 -43.94 -22.93 -4.97
N SER A 143 -43.32 -21.80 -5.36
CA SER A 143 -42.31 -21.76 -6.41
C SER A 143 -40.92 -21.41 -5.87
N VAL A 144 -39.91 -22.10 -6.39
CA VAL A 144 -38.50 -21.80 -6.11
C VAL A 144 -37.73 -21.76 -7.42
N SER A 145 -36.91 -20.73 -7.58
CA SER A 145 -36.16 -20.46 -8.80
C SER A 145 -34.67 -20.43 -8.51
N LEU A 146 -33.91 -21.29 -9.17
CA LEU A 146 -32.44 -21.29 -9.12
C LEU A 146 -31.89 -20.69 -10.42
N PHE A 147 -31.29 -19.51 -10.33
CA PHE A 147 -30.65 -18.81 -11.45
C PHE A 147 -29.19 -19.23 -11.60
N LEU A 148 -28.78 -19.51 -12.84
CA LEU A 148 -27.49 -20.05 -13.23
C LEU A 148 -27.00 -19.37 -14.52
N LEU A 149 -25.69 -19.47 -14.81
CA LEU A 149 -25.09 -18.97 -16.05
C LEU A 149 -24.63 -20.12 -16.95
N THR A 150 -24.85 -19.99 -18.24
CA THR A 150 -24.29 -20.90 -19.26
C THR A 150 -22.88 -20.48 -19.66
N GLN A 151 -22.10 -21.40 -20.24
CA GLN A 151 -20.75 -21.15 -20.72
C GLN A 151 -20.72 -20.07 -21.82
N GLY A 152 -21.81 -19.94 -22.59
CA GLY A 152 -22.06 -18.84 -23.52
C GLY A 152 -22.43 -17.50 -22.85
N GLY A 153 -22.47 -17.43 -21.51
CA GLY A 153 -22.70 -16.20 -20.76
C GLY A 153 -24.15 -15.74 -20.74
N MET A 154 -25.10 -16.68 -20.84
CA MET A 154 -26.54 -16.41 -20.79
C MET A 154 -27.11 -16.75 -19.41
N LEU A 155 -28.14 -16.00 -18.99
CA LEU A 155 -28.87 -16.27 -17.76
C LEU A 155 -29.95 -17.33 -18.01
N VAL A 156 -29.92 -18.40 -17.22
CA VAL A 156 -30.93 -19.46 -17.25
C VAL A 156 -31.49 -19.69 -15.85
N GLU A 157 -32.75 -20.11 -15.79
CA GLU A 157 -33.47 -20.37 -14.55
C GLU A 157 -33.96 -21.82 -14.52
N ARG A 158 -33.65 -22.49 -13.43
CA ARG A 158 -34.23 -23.77 -13.05
C ARG A 158 -35.36 -23.53 -12.06
N ARG A 159 -36.60 -23.59 -12.53
CA ARG A 159 -37.81 -23.34 -11.72
C ARG A 159 -38.47 -24.62 -11.24
N LEU A 160 -38.68 -24.73 -9.94
CA LEU A 160 -39.55 -25.71 -9.30
C LEU A 160 -40.90 -25.05 -9.00
N HIS A 161 -41.98 -25.53 -9.61
CA HIS A 161 -43.34 -25.07 -9.33
C HIS A 161 -44.26 -26.28 -9.15
N GLN A 162 -44.92 -26.38 -7.99
CA GLN A 162 -45.84 -27.49 -7.68
C GLN A 162 -45.22 -28.88 -7.95
N ARG A 163 -43.98 -29.10 -7.50
CA ARG A 163 -43.18 -30.33 -7.71
C ARG A 163 -42.77 -30.62 -9.16
N LYS A 164 -43.13 -29.77 -10.12
CA LYS A 164 -42.67 -29.86 -11.52
C LYS A 164 -41.53 -28.89 -11.77
N TRP A 165 -40.63 -29.37 -12.58
CA TRP A 165 -39.33 -28.78 -12.80
C TRP A 165 -39.30 -28.26 -14.25
N LYS A 166 -39.07 -26.97 -14.46
CA LYS A 166 -38.93 -26.35 -15.80
C LYS A 166 -37.59 -25.62 -15.95
N TRP A 167 -37.05 -25.58 -17.17
CA TRP A 167 -35.95 -24.71 -17.55
C TRP A 167 -36.52 -23.50 -18.30
N ILE A 168 -35.99 -22.31 -18.00
CA ILE A 168 -36.39 -21.04 -18.61
C ILE A 168 -35.12 -20.28 -19.00
N SER A 169 -35.01 -19.89 -20.26
CA SER A 169 -33.91 -19.05 -20.74
C SER A 169 -34.31 -17.57 -20.64
N HIS A 170 -33.47 -16.77 -19.99
CA HIS A 170 -33.63 -15.31 -19.89
C HIS A 170 -32.67 -14.57 -20.84
N GLY A 171 -31.69 -15.27 -21.43
CA GLY A 171 -30.72 -14.72 -22.36
C GLY A 171 -29.70 -13.78 -21.71
N SER A 172 -29.06 -12.95 -22.53
CA SER A 172 -28.23 -11.82 -22.10
C SER A 172 -28.45 -10.62 -23.02
N PRO A 173 -28.12 -9.39 -22.60
CA PRO A 173 -28.15 -8.23 -23.50
C PRO A 173 -27.22 -8.41 -24.70
N GLU A 174 -27.62 -7.88 -25.86
CA GLU A 174 -26.85 -8.00 -27.11
C GLU A 174 -25.37 -7.61 -26.90
N ALA A 175 -24.47 -8.50 -27.32
CA ALA A 175 -23.00 -8.36 -27.25
C ALA A 175 -22.32 -8.42 -25.86
N HIS A 176 -23.03 -8.81 -24.78
CA HIS A 176 -22.42 -8.97 -23.46
C HIS A 176 -22.47 -10.41 -22.93
N HIS A 177 -21.32 -10.92 -22.49
CA HIS A 177 -21.15 -12.24 -21.86
C HIS A 177 -21.13 -12.10 -20.34
N LEU A 178 -22.11 -12.70 -19.65
CA LEU A 178 -22.29 -12.62 -18.20
C LEU A 178 -21.31 -13.53 -17.46
N THR A 179 -20.69 -13.05 -16.39
CA THR A 179 -19.62 -13.76 -15.67
C THR A 179 -19.91 -14.08 -14.21
N SER A 180 -20.77 -13.33 -13.52
CA SER A 180 -21.17 -13.63 -12.14
C SER A 180 -22.58 -13.09 -11.82
N ILE A 181 -23.20 -13.65 -10.78
CA ILE A 181 -24.51 -13.23 -10.27
C ILE A 181 -24.35 -12.77 -8.82
N THR A 182 -24.84 -11.58 -8.49
CA THR A 182 -24.92 -11.07 -7.12
C THR A 182 -26.24 -11.51 -6.49
N PRO A 183 -26.22 -12.32 -5.42
CA PRO A 183 -27.44 -12.77 -4.77
C PRO A 183 -28.20 -11.60 -4.10
N PRO A 184 -29.54 -11.65 -4.07
CA PRO A 184 -30.37 -10.67 -3.36
C PRO A 184 -30.22 -10.81 -1.83
N LEU A 185 -30.54 -9.75 -1.09
CA LEU A 185 -30.60 -9.77 0.37
C LEU A 185 -31.94 -10.38 0.81
N GLU A 186 -31.94 -11.29 1.79
CA GLU A 186 -33.13 -12.08 2.18
C GLU A 186 -34.30 -11.24 2.73
N ASP A 187 -34.05 -10.02 3.23
CA ASP A 187 -35.04 -9.13 3.86
C ASP A 187 -35.58 -8.00 2.94
N GLU A 188 -35.51 -8.15 1.61
CA GLU A 188 -36.05 -7.09 0.74
C GLU A 188 -37.60 -6.99 0.84
N PRO A 189 -38.16 -5.78 1.05
CA PRO A 189 -39.60 -5.57 1.09
C PRO A 189 -40.24 -6.02 -0.22
N LYS A 190 -41.55 -6.31 -0.18
CA LYS A 190 -42.34 -6.79 -1.33
C LYS A 190 -42.46 -5.72 -2.43
N GLU A 191 -41.37 -5.40 -3.11
CA GLU A 191 -41.37 -4.58 -4.32
C GLU A 191 -41.93 -5.37 -5.50
N ARG A 192 -42.39 -4.64 -6.52
CA ARG A 192 -43.05 -5.16 -7.73
C ARG A 192 -42.08 -5.94 -8.63
N PHE A 193 -40.77 -5.69 -8.49
CA PHE A 193 -39.68 -6.35 -9.21
C PHE A 193 -38.56 -6.72 -8.24
N LEU A 194 -37.83 -7.80 -8.51
CA LEU A 194 -36.61 -8.17 -7.79
C LEU A 194 -35.40 -7.84 -8.66
N PRO A 195 -34.48 -6.96 -8.23
CA PRO A 195 -33.27 -6.64 -8.99
C PRO A 195 -32.19 -7.69 -8.75
N LEU A 196 -31.77 -8.35 -9.83
CA LEU A 196 -30.60 -9.23 -9.84
C LEU A 196 -29.44 -8.48 -10.52
N PHE A 197 -28.32 -8.30 -9.82
CA PHE A 197 -27.14 -7.67 -10.41
C PHE A 197 -26.21 -8.74 -10.99
N LEU A 198 -25.68 -8.49 -12.18
CA LEU A 198 -24.78 -9.39 -12.89
C LEU A 198 -23.58 -8.61 -13.40
N THR A 199 -22.39 -9.22 -13.33
CA THR A 199 -21.18 -8.66 -13.93
C THR A 199 -20.95 -9.25 -15.31
N THR A 200 -20.34 -8.48 -16.21
CA THR A 200 -19.98 -8.93 -17.56
C THR A 200 -18.48 -9.12 -17.72
N SER A 201 -18.09 -9.90 -18.72
CA SER A 201 -16.69 -10.05 -19.19
C SER A 201 -16.06 -8.73 -19.67
N THR A 202 -16.86 -7.70 -19.94
CA THR A 202 -16.36 -6.36 -20.30
C THR A 202 -16.18 -5.45 -19.09
N GLY A 203 -16.54 -5.92 -17.88
CA GLY A 203 -16.42 -5.21 -16.60
C GLY A 203 -17.57 -4.27 -16.27
N LEU A 204 -18.77 -4.52 -16.82
CA LEU A 204 -19.99 -3.74 -16.58
C LEU A 204 -20.88 -4.41 -15.54
N VAL A 205 -21.69 -3.63 -14.84
CA VAL A 205 -22.78 -4.12 -13.99
C VAL A 205 -24.12 -3.94 -14.68
N LEU A 206 -24.84 -5.04 -14.84
CA LEU A 206 -26.19 -5.10 -15.38
C LEU A 206 -27.17 -5.47 -14.28
N GLU A 207 -28.33 -4.84 -14.28
CA GLU A 207 -29.47 -5.18 -13.44
C GLU A 207 -30.52 -5.87 -14.31
N TYR A 208 -30.83 -7.12 -13.97
CA TYR A 208 -31.96 -7.86 -14.52
C TYR A 208 -33.18 -7.67 -13.61
N ARG A 209 -34.27 -7.12 -14.17
CA ARG A 209 -35.49 -6.81 -13.44
C ARG A 209 -36.51 -7.91 -13.58
N ILE A 210 -36.70 -8.67 -12.49
CA ILE A 210 -37.58 -9.83 -12.52
C ILE A 210 -38.98 -9.45 -12.01
N GLN A 211 -40.02 -9.58 -12.86
CA GLN A 211 -41.40 -9.18 -12.52
C GLN A 211 -42.12 -10.20 -11.63
N LYS A 212 -42.60 -9.78 -10.46
CA LYS A 212 -43.50 -10.60 -9.64
C LYS A 212 -44.87 -10.70 -10.33
N HIS A 213 -45.29 -11.91 -10.66
CA HIS A 213 -46.61 -12.15 -11.27
C HIS A 213 -47.70 -11.96 -10.20
N SER A 214 -48.30 -10.77 -10.12
CA SER A 214 -49.60 -10.60 -9.48
C SER A 214 -50.67 -11.03 -10.49
N GLY A 215 -51.55 -11.97 -10.13
CA GLY A 215 -52.55 -12.59 -11.01
C GLY A 215 -53.68 -11.65 -11.48
N THR A 216 -53.37 -10.55 -12.14
CA THR A 216 -54.34 -9.70 -12.84
C THR A 216 -53.82 -9.35 -14.23
N ALA A 217 -54.66 -9.66 -15.22
CA ALA A 217 -54.42 -9.48 -16.64
C ALA A 217 -54.08 -8.01 -16.97
N GLN A 218 -52.79 -7.73 -17.16
CA GLN A 218 -52.28 -6.61 -17.94
C GLN A 218 -50.85 -6.99 -18.38
N GLU A 219 -50.77 -7.98 -19.26
CA GLU A 219 -49.61 -8.12 -20.15
C GLU A 219 -49.63 -6.90 -21.07
N ASN A 220 -48.80 -5.90 -20.77
CA ASN A 220 -48.12 -5.01 -21.73
C ASN A 220 -47.49 -3.81 -21.01
N GLN A 221 -46.26 -3.49 -21.41
CA GLN A 221 -45.44 -2.31 -21.07
C GLN A 221 -44.42 -2.44 -19.92
N ILE A 222 -43.36 -3.23 -20.14
CA ILE A 222 -41.98 -2.80 -19.82
C ILE A 222 -41.10 -3.11 -21.02
N SER A 223 -40.53 -2.08 -21.64
CA SER A 223 -39.77 -2.22 -22.90
C SER A 223 -38.32 -2.68 -22.74
N GLU A 224 -37.74 -2.72 -21.53
CA GLU A 224 -36.37 -3.23 -21.32
C GLU A 224 -36.26 -3.97 -19.97
N ALA A 225 -36.06 -5.30 -20.02
CA ALA A 225 -35.85 -6.14 -18.83
C ALA A 225 -34.46 -5.99 -18.20
N TRP A 226 -33.53 -5.36 -18.92
CA TRP A 226 -32.14 -5.19 -18.56
C TRP A 226 -31.82 -3.71 -18.42
N LEU A 227 -31.19 -3.33 -17.31
CA LEU A 227 -30.71 -1.97 -17.08
C LEU A 227 -29.19 -1.99 -16.87
N ASN A 228 -28.49 -1.05 -17.51
CA ASN A 228 -27.04 -1.00 -17.46
C ASN A 228 -26.55 0.10 -16.51
N HIS A 229 -25.86 -0.30 -15.44
CA HIS A 229 -25.28 0.60 -14.44
C HIS A 229 -23.83 0.99 -14.76
N MET A 230 -23.31 0.54 -15.90
CA MET A 230 -21.93 0.77 -16.33
C MET A 230 -20.92 0.23 -15.29
N HIS A 231 -19.72 0.79 -15.31
CA HIS A 231 -18.69 0.62 -14.31
C HIS A 231 -18.38 2.00 -13.70
N PRO A 232 -17.72 2.07 -12.53
CA PRO A 232 -17.31 3.36 -11.97
C PRO A 232 -16.40 4.15 -12.93
N PRO A 233 -16.27 5.48 -12.73
CA PRO A 233 -15.33 6.28 -13.50
C PRO A 233 -13.91 5.70 -13.39
N ASN A 234 -13.16 5.72 -14.51
CA ASN A 234 -11.74 5.35 -14.60
C ASN A 234 -11.37 3.86 -14.44
N THR A 235 -12.28 3.01 -13.95
CA THR A 235 -11.97 1.59 -13.72
C THR A 235 -13.18 0.67 -13.93
N LYS A 236 -12.91 -0.62 -14.15
CA LYS A 236 -13.91 -1.64 -14.48
C LYS A 236 -14.19 -2.54 -13.28
N VAL A 237 -15.38 -3.11 -13.22
CA VAL A 237 -15.71 -4.13 -12.20
C VAL A 237 -15.00 -5.44 -12.52
N ALA A 238 -14.48 -6.08 -11.48
CA ALA A 238 -13.75 -7.35 -11.56
C ALA A 238 -14.63 -8.45 -12.17
N ARG A 239 -14.07 -9.14 -13.17
CA ARG A 239 -14.80 -10.15 -13.94
C ARG A 239 -14.89 -11.46 -13.17
N GLY A 240 -16.06 -12.09 -13.20
CA GLY A 240 -16.29 -13.37 -12.53
C GLY A 240 -16.41 -13.28 -11.01
N ILE A 241 -16.36 -12.09 -10.43
CA ILE A 241 -16.55 -11.86 -8.99
C ILE A 241 -17.98 -11.36 -8.77
N ALA A 242 -18.73 -12.00 -7.88
CA ALA A 242 -20.06 -11.54 -7.51
C ALA A 242 -19.95 -10.28 -6.63
N GLY A 243 -20.87 -9.33 -6.80
CA GLY A 243 -20.99 -8.23 -5.86
C GLY A 243 -21.50 -8.70 -4.50
N LEU A 244 -21.33 -7.86 -3.49
CA LEU A 244 -21.85 -8.08 -2.14
C LEU A 244 -22.91 -7.02 -1.85
N LYS A 245 -24.18 -7.43 -1.74
CA LYS A 245 -25.24 -6.52 -1.26
C LYS A 245 -24.99 -6.24 0.22
N PHE A 246 -24.71 -4.97 0.54
CA PHE A 246 -24.44 -4.53 1.90
C PHE A 246 -25.74 -4.11 2.60
N GLN A 247 -26.54 -3.28 1.93
CA GLN A 247 -27.88 -2.84 2.37
C GLN A 247 -28.78 -2.67 1.15
N LEU A 248 -30.09 -2.50 1.38
CA LEU A 248 -31.02 -2.22 0.28
C LEU A 248 -30.58 -0.95 -0.47
N GLY A 249 -30.37 -1.08 -1.77
CA GLY A 249 -29.87 0.01 -2.61
C GLY A 249 -28.38 0.33 -2.45
N ARG A 250 -27.58 -0.51 -1.78
CA ARG A 250 -26.11 -0.40 -1.65
C ARG A 250 -25.44 -1.74 -1.98
N THR A 251 -24.70 -1.80 -3.08
CA THR A 251 -24.01 -3.02 -3.52
C THR A 251 -22.53 -2.76 -3.74
N MET A 252 -21.70 -3.56 -3.13
CA MET A 252 -20.24 -3.50 -3.24
C MET A 252 -19.74 -4.37 -4.38
N PHE A 253 -18.78 -3.87 -5.15
CA PHE A 253 -18.12 -4.58 -6.23
C PHE A 253 -16.61 -4.45 -6.12
N ALA A 254 -15.90 -5.55 -6.31
CA ALA A 254 -14.45 -5.51 -6.53
C ALA A 254 -14.17 -4.93 -7.92
N LEU A 255 -13.11 -4.15 -8.05
CA LEU A 255 -12.66 -3.57 -9.32
C LEU A 255 -11.52 -4.39 -9.92
N ASP A 256 -11.39 -4.37 -11.25
CA ASP A 256 -10.29 -5.02 -11.98
C ASP A 256 -8.93 -4.55 -11.43
N ASP A 257 -8.91 -3.31 -10.93
CA ASP A 257 -7.74 -2.65 -10.42
C ASP A 257 -7.38 -3.18 -9.00
N GLY A 258 -8.34 -3.52 -8.14
CA GLY A 258 -8.09 -4.05 -6.79
C GLY A 258 -8.70 -3.19 -5.69
N ARG A 259 -9.26 -2.03 -6.03
CA ARG A 259 -10.12 -1.22 -5.16
C ARG A 259 -11.51 -1.82 -5.03
N LEU A 260 -12.29 -1.28 -4.09
CA LEU A 260 -13.72 -1.57 -3.98
C LEU A 260 -14.52 -0.38 -4.51
N ALA A 261 -15.64 -0.65 -5.16
CA ALA A 261 -16.61 0.38 -5.52
C ALA A 261 -17.99 0.04 -4.97
N GLU A 262 -18.67 1.06 -4.51
CA GLU A 262 -20.04 1.01 -4.06
C GLU A 262 -20.97 1.52 -5.16
N LEU A 263 -21.90 0.67 -5.62
CA LEU A 263 -23.05 1.07 -6.41
C LEU A 263 -24.22 1.34 -5.46
N HIS A 264 -24.62 2.60 -5.33
CA HIS A 264 -25.64 2.99 -4.35
C HIS A 264 -26.66 4.00 -4.87
N ILE A 265 -27.82 4.05 -4.22
CA ILE A 265 -28.79 5.11 -4.43
C ILE A 265 -28.23 6.40 -3.80
N PRO A 266 -28.31 7.56 -4.48
CA PRO A 266 -27.88 8.84 -3.93
C PRO A 266 -28.49 9.10 -2.54
N GLY A 267 -27.64 9.37 -1.55
CA GLY A 267 -28.03 9.64 -0.16
C GLY A 267 -28.11 8.41 0.76
N LEU A 268 -27.93 7.18 0.25
CA LEU A 268 -27.81 5.97 1.08
C LEU A 268 -26.36 5.49 1.24
N GLY A 269 -25.49 5.78 0.28
CA GLY A 269 -24.11 5.30 0.22
C GLY A 269 -23.13 6.36 -0.25
N GLY A 270 -21.85 5.98 -0.34
CA GLY A 270 -20.74 6.85 -0.73
C GLY A 270 -19.60 6.85 0.28
N GLU A 271 -18.48 7.49 -0.08
CA GLU A 271 -17.22 7.52 0.69
C GLU A 271 -17.42 7.87 2.18
N ASN A 272 -18.38 8.75 2.49
CA ASN A 272 -18.64 9.21 3.86
C ASN A 272 -19.81 8.47 4.56
N SER A 273 -20.32 7.38 4.00
CA SER A 273 -21.55 6.71 4.47
C SER A 273 -21.26 5.46 5.30
N GLY A 274 -21.34 5.59 6.63
CA GLY A 274 -21.14 4.50 7.58
C GLY A 274 -22.19 3.37 7.51
N PRO A 275 -21.98 2.28 8.29
CA PRO A 275 -22.82 1.08 8.29
C PRO A 275 -24.24 1.30 8.86
N THR A 276 -24.49 2.41 9.56
CA THR A 276 -25.73 2.66 10.30
C THR A 276 -26.39 3.97 9.88
N HIS A 277 -26.99 4.02 8.70
CA HIS A 277 -27.98 5.07 8.39
C HIS A 277 -29.35 4.44 8.14
N GLN A 278 -30.18 4.37 9.19
CA GLN A 278 -31.61 4.14 9.01
C GLN A 278 -32.24 5.43 8.47
N PHE A 279 -32.35 5.54 7.16
CA PHE A 279 -33.04 6.67 6.54
C PHE A 279 -34.54 6.37 6.41
N ASN A 280 -35.37 7.22 7.02
CA ASN A 280 -36.82 7.16 6.85
C ASN A 280 -37.19 7.51 5.40
N MET A 281 -37.66 6.51 4.65
CA MET A 281 -38.19 6.60 3.28
C MET A 281 -39.37 7.57 3.18
N ARG A 282 -39.12 8.89 3.18
CA ARG A 282 -40.15 9.92 2.98
C ARG A 282 -39.89 10.89 1.84
N LYS A 283 -38.78 10.77 1.11
CA LYS A 283 -38.55 11.55 -0.13
C LYS A 283 -38.28 10.60 -1.29
N LYS A 284 -39.11 10.71 -2.35
CA LYS A 284 -38.85 10.13 -3.67
C LYS A 284 -37.57 10.75 -4.23
N SER A 285 -36.41 10.19 -3.93
CA SER A 285 -35.19 10.37 -4.71
C SER A 285 -35.28 9.50 -5.96
N SER A 286 -34.70 9.97 -7.06
CA SER A 286 -34.63 9.22 -8.31
C SER A 286 -33.99 7.85 -8.09
N SER A 287 -34.60 6.77 -8.60
CA SER A 287 -34.13 5.38 -8.50
C SER A 287 -32.86 5.06 -9.32
N LYS A 288 -32.04 6.08 -9.64
CA LYS A 288 -30.83 5.91 -10.45
C LYS A 288 -29.63 5.73 -9.53
N TYR A 289 -28.96 4.60 -9.66
CA TYR A 289 -27.76 4.30 -8.89
C TYR A 289 -26.56 5.16 -9.36
N VAL A 290 -25.65 5.42 -8.43
CA VAL A 290 -24.40 6.16 -8.62
C VAL A 290 -23.26 5.32 -8.04
N TRP A 291 -22.06 5.53 -8.57
CA TRP A 291 -20.83 4.88 -8.13
C TRP A 291 -20.05 5.77 -7.16
N SER A 292 -19.51 5.16 -6.11
CA SER A 292 -18.43 5.71 -5.27
C SER A 292 -17.30 4.70 -5.19
N ILE A 293 -16.05 5.18 -5.15
CA ILE A 293 -14.87 4.33 -4.99
C ILE A 293 -14.48 4.37 -3.52
N LEU A 294 -14.23 3.20 -2.94
CA LEU A 294 -13.83 3.05 -1.54
C LEU A 294 -12.39 2.57 -1.50
N ASP A 295 -11.50 3.45 -1.05
CA ASP A 295 -10.09 3.14 -0.81
C ASP A 295 -9.99 2.35 0.51
N ALA A 296 -9.83 1.02 0.42
CA ALA A 296 -9.68 0.18 1.60
C ALA A 296 -8.19 0.10 1.99
N PRO A 297 -7.82 0.19 3.28
CA PRO A 297 -6.42 0.28 3.72
C PRO A 297 -5.54 -0.92 3.35
N GLU A 298 -6.14 -2.10 3.10
CA GLU A 298 -5.47 -3.32 2.60
C GLU A 298 -5.38 -3.37 1.06
N THR A 299 -6.18 -2.58 0.36
CA THR A 299 -6.19 -2.45 -1.11
C THR A 299 -5.20 -1.41 -1.62
N GLU A 300 -4.62 -0.59 -0.74
CA GLU A 300 -3.66 0.47 -1.11
C GLU A 300 -2.23 -0.02 -1.32
N GLY A 301 -2.00 -1.32 -1.14
CA GLY A 301 -0.85 -2.01 -1.71
C GLY A 301 -1.18 -2.65 -3.07
N TRP A 302 -2.40 -2.59 -3.59
CA TRP A 302 -2.77 -3.33 -4.80
C TRP A 302 -2.46 -4.84 -4.66
N ASN A 303 -2.66 -5.36 -3.45
CA ASN A 303 -2.37 -6.74 -3.03
C ASN A 303 -3.39 -7.77 -3.53
N ALA A 304 -4.37 -7.36 -4.34
CA ALA A 304 -5.42 -8.24 -4.86
C ALA A 304 -4.84 -9.43 -5.67
N GLU A 305 -3.67 -9.26 -6.28
CA GLU A 305 -2.95 -10.35 -6.96
C GLU A 305 -2.38 -11.42 -6.00
N TYR A 306 -2.26 -11.15 -4.69
CA TYR A 306 -1.83 -12.12 -3.67
C TYR A 306 -2.97 -12.96 -3.13
N CYS A 307 -4.21 -12.58 -3.44
CA CYS A 307 -5.41 -13.30 -3.01
C CYS A 307 -5.66 -14.50 -3.93
N THR A 308 -4.74 -15.45 -3.90
CA THR A 308 -4.91 -16.75 -4.56
C THR A 308 -5.76 -17.66 -3.67
N GLU A 309 -6.74 -18.35 -4.25
CA GLU A 309 -7.64 -19.28 -3.54
C GLU A 309 -6.88 -20.36 -2.73
N GLU A 310 -5.62 -20.66 -3.06
CA GLU A 310 -4.86 -21.80 -2.52
C GLU A 310 -4.34 -21.62 -1.08
N ARG A 311 -4.12 -20.39 -0.59
CA ARG A 311 -3.57 -20.12 0.76
C ARG A 311 -4.44 -19.23 1.65
N GLY A 312 -5.60 -18.79 1.15
CA GLY A 312 -6.55 -17.98 1.91
C GLY A 312 -6.11 -16.53 2.15
N PRO A 313 -6.89 -15.74 2.93
CA PRO A 313 -6.72 -14.29 3.07
C PRO A 313 -5.40 -13.86 3.75
N MET A 314 -4.72 -14.78 4.45
CA MET A 314 -3.41 -14.50 5.07
C MET A 314 -2.33 -14.13 4.06
N ASN A 315 -2.40 -14.64 2.82
CA ASN A 315 -1.47 -14.26 1.75
C ASN A 315 -1.68 -12.80 1.30
N CYS A 316 -2.92 -12.30 1.31
CA CYS A 316 -3.25 -10.92 0.96
C CYS A 316 -2.61 -9.91 1.94
N ILE A 317 -2.58 -10.28 3.22
CA ILE A 317 -2.02 -9.48 4.31
C ILE A 317 -0.49 -9.60 4.36
N ALA A 318 0.06 -10.79 4.09
CA ALA A 318 1.49 -11.06 4.20
C ALA A 318 2.32 -10.77 2.93
N GLY A 319 1.69 -10.53 1.77
CA GLY A 319 2.39 -10.19 0.52
C GLY A 319 3.26 -11.31 -0.05
N ILE A 320 2.89 -12.58 0.15
CA ILE A 320 3.70 -13.75 -0.24
C ILE A 320 3.36 -14.17 -1.68
N LYS A 321 4.37 -14.23 -2.56
CA LYS A 321 4.26 -14.65 -3.96
C LYS A 321 4.31 -16.18 -4.10
N ASP A 322 3.49 -16.72 -5.00
CA ASP A 322 3.62 -18.12 -5.43
C ASP A 322 4.88 -18.28 -6.29
N GLU A 323 5.92 -18.90 -5.74
CA GLU A 323 7.06 -19.41 -6.52
C GLU A 323 6.57 -20.60 -7.37
N PRO A 324 6.63 -20.54 -8.71
CA PRO A 324 6.39 -21.73 -9.52
C PRO A 324 7.52 -22.70 -9.24
N ASN A 325 7.20 -23.89 -8.72
CA ASN A 325 8.17 -24.96 -8.50
C ASN A 325 8.96 -25.22 -9.79
N ASP A 326 10.22 -24.76 -9.82
CA ASP A 326 11.22 -25.08 -10.82
C ASP A 326 11.56 -26.57 -10.72
N SER A 327 10.75 -27.40 -11.36
CA SER A 327 11.20 -28.70 -11.86
C SER A 327 11.62 -28.50 -13.30
N GLY A 328 12.94 -28.46 -13.49
CA GLY A 328 13.56 -27.99 -14.73
C GLY A 328 13.14 -28.79 -15.96
N THR A 329 12.80 -28.08 -17.03
CA THR A 329 13.12 -28.46 -18.42
C THR A 329 13.02 -27.20 -19.29
N THR A 330 14.16 -26.79 -19.83
CA THR A 330 14.38 -26.06 -21.09
C THR A 330 13.48 -24.86 -21.45
N ARG A 331 14.12 -23.69 -21.52
CA ARG A 331 13.64 -22.46 -22.17
C ARG A 331 12.89 -22.73 -23.48
N LEU A 332 11.66 -22.25 -23.57
CA LEU A 332 11.08 -21.70 -24.80
C LEU A 332 10.43 -20.36 -24.49
N LEU A 333 11.09 -19.30 -24.98
CA LEU A 333 10.47 -18.01 -25.26
C LEU A 333 9.26 -18.25 -26.17
N THR A 334 8.20 -17.46 -26.00
CA THR A 334 6.93 -17.44 -26.78
C THR A 334 5.75 -18.25 -26.25
N ARG A 335 4.96 -17.66 -25.33
CA ARG A 335 3.50 -17.45 -25.51
C ARG A 335 2.95 -16.57 -24.39
N ARG A 336 2.88 -15.26 -24.67
CA ARG A 336 1.94 -14.34 -24.01
C ARG A 336 0.53 -14.91 -24.22
N ARG A 337 -0.19 -15.25 -23.14
CA ARG A 337 -1.66 -15.33 -23.21
C ARG A 337 -2.17 -13.93 -23.54
N LYS A 338 -2.81 -13.84 -24.70
CA LYS A 338 -3.32 -12.63 -25.33
C LYS A 338 -4.71 -12.38 -24.74
N GLY A 339 -4.87 -11.32 -23.95
CA GLY A 339 -6.19 -10.90 -23.47
C GLY A 339 -6.20 -10.24 -22.10
N ASN A 340 -5.62 -9.05 -21.97
CA ASN A 340 -6.15 -7.99 -21.11
C ASN A 340 -5.55 -6.67 -21.60
N LYS A 341 -6.41 -5.78 -22.13
CA LYS A 341 -6.04 -4.39 -22.37
C LYS A 341 -5.71 -3.79 -21.00
N ALA A 342 -4.49 -3.28 -20.88
CA ALA A 342 -3.99 -2.66 -19.66
C ALA A 342 -4.96 -1.57 -19.15
N GLN A 343 -5.23 -1.62 -17.85
CA GLN A 343 -5.96 -0.60 -17.12
C GLN A 343 -5.29 0.76 -17.31
N GLN A 344 -6.07 1.83 -17.43
CA GLN A 344 -5.56 3.17 -17.73
C GLN A 344 -4.77 3.81 -16.56
N GLU A 345 -4.81 3.23 -15.36
CA GLU A 345 -4.02 3.66 -14.19
C GLU A 345 -2.76 2.79 -13.97
N TYR A 346 -2.68 1.62 -14.62
CA TYR A 346 -1.44 0.88 -14.74
C TYR A 346 -0.70 1.34 -15.97
N LEU A 347 0.33 2.11 -15.71
CA LEU A 347 1.33 2.51 -16.67
C LEU A 347 1.94 1.25 -17.34
N SER A 348 1.42 0.93 -18.54
CA SER A 348 1.81 -0.25 -19.31
C SER A 348 3.31 -0.24 -19.59
N LEU A 349 3.96 -1.43 -19.57
CA LEU A 349 5.31 -1.59 -20.13
C LEU A 349 5.28 -1.32 -21.64
N GLY A 350 5.43 -0.05 -22.00
CA GLY A 350 5.48 0.44 -23.37
C GLY A 350 6.72 -0.05 -24.08
N THR A 351 6.52 -0.81 -25.15
CA THR A 351 7.51 -0.96 -26.21
C THR A 351 7.71 0.44 -26.80
N SER A 352 8.95 0.93 -26.74
CA SER A 352 9.39 2.22 -27.29
C SER A 352 8.64 2.58 -28.58
N ARG A 353 7.70 3.52 -28.47
CA ARG A 353 7.22 4.31 -29.60
C ARG A 353 7.62 5.74 -29.32
N SER A 354 8.77 6.08 -29.90
CA SER A 354 9.28 7.43 -30.09
C SER A 354 8.18 8.32 -30.68
N THR A 355 7.55 9.15 -29.84
CA THR A 355 6.90 10.37 -30.30
C THR A 355 7.81 11.52 -29.90
N LEU A 356 8.55 12.00 -30.91
CA LEU A 356 9.41 13.17 -30.86
C LEU A 356 8.62 14.41 -30.45
N LEU A 357 8.80 14.87 -29.21
CA LEU A 357 8.75 16.29 -28.87
C LEU A 357 10.09 16.66 -28.23
N LYS A 358 10.81 17.53 -28.94
CA LYS A 358 12.10 18.08 -28.52
C LYS A 358 11.90 18.96 -27.28
N THR A 359 12.24 18.45 -26.11
CA THR A 359 12.80 19.26 -25.02
C THR A 359 14.14 18.65 -24.66
N LEU A 360 15.13 19.11 -25.41
CA LEU A 360 16.54 18.79 -25.25
C LEU A 360 17.06 19.64 -24.08
N GLU A 361 16.81 19.18 -22.85
CA GLU A 361 17.71 19.48 -21.73
C GLU A 361 17.94 18.18 -20.97
N GLU A 362 19.10 17.58 -21.21
CA GLU A 362 19.72 16.70 -20.23
C GLU A 362 20.00 17.54 -18.98
N ASN A 363 18.96 17.73 -18.15
CA ASN A 363 19.12 18.28 -16.82
C ASN A 363 19.89 17.26 -15.99
N ASN A 364 21.22 17.34 -16.11
CA ASN A 364 22.17 16.70 -15.23
C ASN A 364 21.87 17.16 -13.81
N PHE A 365 21.92 16.24 -12.85
CA PHE A 365 21.89 16.63 -11.44
C PHE A 365 23.04 17.61 -11.21
N PRO A 366 22.85 18.68 -10.43
CA PRO A 366 23.94 19.58 -10.10
C PRO A 366 25.09 18.75 -9.51
N ASP A 367 26.34 19.11 -9.85
CA ASP A 367 27.53 18.33 -9.49
C ASP A 367 27.66 18.03 -7.98
N ASN A 368 26.99 18.82 -7.14
CA ASN A 368 26.99 18.72 -5.67
C ASN A 368 25.77 17.99 -5.06
N TRP A 369 24.87 17.40 -5.87
CA TRP A 369 23.59 16.84 -5.40
C TRP A 369 23.71 15.84 -4.24
N ILE A 370 24.64 14.89 -4.35
CA ILE A 370 24.82 13.85 -3.33
C ILE A 370 25.39 14.46 -2.05
N ASN A 371 26.34 15.39 -2.19
CA ASN A 371 26.99 16.04 -1.07
C ASN A 371 25.99 16.85 -0.23
N THR A 372 24.94 17.42 -0.81
CA THR A 372 23.91 18.15 -0.03
C THR A 372 22.94 17.21 0.70
N ASN A 373 22.64 16.04 0.13
CA ASN A 373 21.58 15.16 0.63
C ASN A 373 22.08 13.99 1.49
N PHE A 374 23.34 13.57 1.31
CA PHE A 374 23.88 12.32 1.85
C PHE A 374 25.27 12.53 2.49
N ARG A 375 25.53 13.74 3.00
CA ARG A 375 26.80 14.10 3.65
C ARG A 375 26.99 13.42 5.00
N LEU A 376 25.90 13.36 5.76
CA LEU A 376 25.84 12.87 7.13
C LEU A 376 24.98 11.60 7.17
N ARG A 377 25.43 10.60 7.93
CA ARG A 377 24.64 9.39 8.17
C ARG A 377 24.95 8.80 9.54
N VAL A 378 23.92 8.44 10.29
CA VAL A 378 24.07 7.80 11.60
C VAL A 378 24.44 6.34 11.40
N MET A 379 25.44 5.87 12.14
CA MET A 379 25.81 4.46 12.18
C MET A 379 25.11 3.77 13.35
N HIS A 380 25.26 4.31 14.55
CA HIS A 380 24.55 3.88 15.76
C HIS A 380 24.08 5.12 16.53
N GLY A 381 22.78 5.21 16.80
CA GLY A 381 22.19 6.35 17.51
C GLY A 381 22.85 6.56 18.87
N GLY A 382 23.16 7.81 19.22
CA GLY A 382 23.86 8.19 20.44
C GLY A 382 25.34 7.80 20.53
N VAL A 383 25.87 7.01 19.58
CA VAL A 383 27.23 6.44 19.66
C VAL A 383 28.13 6.85 18.51
N SER A 384 27.63 6.83 17.26
CA SER A 384 28.47 7.11 16.10
C SER A 384 27.72 7.61 14.87
N PHE A 385 28.31 8.57 14.16
CA PHE A 385 27.86 9.01 12.85
C PHE A 385 29.05 9.32 11.93
N PHE A 386 28.79 9.34 10.63
CA PHE A 386 29.78 9.59 9.59
C PHE A 386 29.50 10.92 8.89
N ILE A 387 30.58 11.59 8.50
CA ILE A 387 30.57 12.77 7.65
C ILE A 387 31.48 12.55 6.44
N VAL A 388 30.99 12.91 5.26
CA VAL A 388 31.77 13.01 4.03
C VAL A 388 32.06 14.48 3.75
N THR A 389 33.32 14.85 3.59
CA THR A 389 33.69 16.24 3.33
C THR A 389 33.55 16.57 1.84
N ASP A 390 33.53 17.86 1.49
CA ASP A 390 33.49 18.28 0.07
C ASP A 390 34.70 17.78 -0.74
N GLY A 391 35.83 17.53 -0.08
CA GLY A 391 37.02 16.90 -0.66
C GLY A 391 36.94 15.37 -0.79
N GLY A 392 35.81 14.77 -0.37
CA GLY A 392 35.56 13.33 -0.41
C GLY A 392 36.29 12.50 0.63
N LEU A 393 36.76 13.14 1.71
CA LEU A 393 37.29 12.45 2.88
C LEU A 393 36.16 11.96 3.78
N ILE A 394 36.38 10.83 4.44
CA ILE A 394 35.38 10.20 5.30
C ILE A 394 35.88 10.26 6.74
N PHE A 395 35.05 10.78 7.63
CA PHE A 395 35.30 10.77 9.06
C PHE A 395 34.11 10.14 9.81
N GLU A 396 34.42 9.35 10.82
CA GLU A 396 33.47 8.81 11.80
C GLU A 396 33.70 9.57 13.10
N TYR A 397 32.65 10.16 13.65
CA TYR A 397 32.64 10.67 15.01
C TYR A 397 32.12 9.55 15.91
N LEU A 398 32.99 9.01 16.76
CA LEU A 398 32.72 7.83 17.57
C LEU A 398 32.87 8.16 19.05
N TYR A 399 31.88 7.74 19.84
CA TYR A 399 31.97 7.69 21.29
C TYR A 399 32.47 6.32 21.73
N THR A 400 33.64 6.28 22.35
CA THR A 400 34.22 5.05 22.89
C THR A 400 35.08 5.39 24.10
N GLU A 401 35.11 4.50 25.10
CA GLU A 401 35.90 4.70 26.33
C GLU A 401 35.65 6.05 27.02
N SER A 402 34.39 6.52 26.97
CA SER A 402 33.94 7.81 27.52
C SER A 402 34.53 9.06 26.84
N VAL A 403 35.13 8.93 25.66
CA VAL A 403 35.72 10.04 24.89
C VAL A 403 35.13 10.08 23.48
N TRP A 404 34.97 11.28 22.95
CA TRP A 404 34.63 11.52 21.55
C TRP A 404 35.89 11.65 20.70
N LEU A 405 35.94 10.92 19.59
CA LEU A 405 37.09 10.94 18.69
C LEU A 405 36.67 10.89 17.22
N TRP A 406 37.50 11.50 16.38
CA TRP A 406 37.36 11.48 14.92
C TRP A 406 38.24 10.37 14.33
N LEU A 407 37.62 9.39 13.69
CA LEU A 407 38.31 8.34 12.95
C LEU A 407 38.23 8.63 11.46
N ARG A 408 39.38 8.70 10.79
CA ARG A 408 39.45 8.84 9.34
C ARG A 408 39.36 7.46 8.67
N HIS A 409 38.51 7.34 7.66
CA HIS A 409 38.40 6.13 6.85
C HIS A 409 38.94 6.38 5.46
N ASP A 410 40.12 5.84 5.18
CA ASP A 410 40.75 6.00 3.86
C ASP A 410 40.19 5.01 2.83
N HIS A 411 40.04 5.53 1.62
CA HIS A 411 39.71 4.77 0.43
C HIS A 411 40.46 5.36 -0.77
N SER A 412 40.77 4.53 -1.77
CA SER A 412 41.56 4.94 -2.94
C SER A 412 40.89 5.99 -3.82
N THR A 413 39.55 6.01 -3.82
CA THR A 413 38.74 7.01 -4.53
C THR A 413 38.01 7.90 -3.54
N PRO A 414 37.90 9.22 -3.82
CA PRO A 414 37.16 10.15 -2.98
C PRO A 414 35.65 9.83 -3.02
N MET A 415 35.00 9.96 -1.86
CA MET A 415 33.57 9.69 -1.71
C MET A 415 32.71 10.92 -2.01
N LYS A 416 31.49 10.69 -2.49
CA LYS A 416 30.45 11.71 -2.65
C LYS A 416 29.42 11.70 -1.52
N GLY A 417 29.22 10.59 -0.83
CA GLY A 417 28.26 10.54 0.27
C GLY A 417 27.97 9.15 0.81
N ALA A 418 27.23 9.11 1.90
CA ALA A 418 26.72 7.92 2.57
C ALA A 418 25.21 7.76 2.27
N LEU A 419 24.87 6.80 1.41
CA LEU A 419 23.54 6.61 0.87
C LEU A 419 22.60 5.82 1.78
N GLY A 420 23.11 4.97 2.68
CA GLY A 420 22.28 4.17 3.57
C GLY A 420 23.07 3.39 4.62
N ASN A 421 22.35 2.83 5.59
CA ASN A 421 22.83 1.98 6.67
C ASN A 421 21.94 0.74 6.74
N TYR A 422 22.56 -0.42 6.91
CA TYR A 422 21.85 -1.65 7.24
C TYR A 422 22.70 -2.54 8.14
N ASN A 423 22.14 -2.90 9.31
CA ASN A 423 22.72 -3.87 10.24
C ASN A 423 24.22 -3.65 10.53
N GLY A 424 24.62 -2.43 10.90
CA GLY A 424 26.02 -2.14 11.22
C GLY A 424 26.93 -1.88 10.02
N SER A 425 26.38 -1.88 8.79
CA SER A 425 27.12 -1.64 7.55
C SER A 425 26.66 -0.35 6.88
N LEU A 426 27.60 0.50 6.47
CA LEU A 426 27.32 1.75 5.76
C LEU A 426 27.57 1.61 4.26
N PHE A 427 26.71 2.26 3.49
CA PHE A 427 26.75 2.24 2.03
C PHE A 427 27.21 3.59 1.51
N PHE A 428 28.43 3.64 0.98
CA PHE A 428 29.05 4.83 0.41
C PHE A 428 28.97 4.81 -1.11
N VAL A 429 28.96 6.01 -1.70
CA VAL A 429 29.10 6.18 -3.14
C VAL A 429 30.33 7.02 -3.46
N ASP A 430 31.16 6.53 -4.38
CA ASP A 430 32.35 7.26 -4.82
C ASP A 430 32.03 8.32 -5.91
N MET A 431 33.05 9.06 -6.33
CA MET A 431 32.92 10.07 -7.38
C MET A 431 32.39 9.53 -8.73
N TYR A 432 32.61 8.25 -9.01
CA TYR A 432 32.19 7.56 -10.23
C TYR A 432 30.78 6.95 -10.13
N GLY A 433 30.16 6.96 -8.94
CA GLY A 433 28.86 6.34 -8.69
C GLY A 433 28.94 4.87 -8.29
N THR A 434 30.12 4.38 -7.91
CA THR A 434 30.33 3.01 -7.40
C THR A 434 29.79 2.91 -5.99
N LEU A 435 28.91 1.94 -5.73
CA LEU A 435 28.40 1.64 -4.39
C LEU A 435 29.39 0.73 -3.66
N LEU A 436 29.80 1.15 -2.47
CA LEU A 436 30.77 0.49 -1.61
C LEU A 436 30.16 0.27 -0.22
N ILE A 437 30.31 -0.91 0.35
CA ILE A 437 29.98 -1.17 1.76
C ILE A 437 31.24 -0.94 2.59
N ARG A 438 31.07 -0.21 3.69
CA ARG A 438 32.00 -0.17 4.82
C ARG A 438 31.40 -0.98 5.95
N GLU A 439 32.03 -2.09 6.30
CA GLU A 439 31.59 -2.96 7.39
C GLU A 439 32.72 -3.20 8.39
N ARG A 440 32.34 -3.39 9.66
CA ARG A 440 33.25 -3.73 10.75
C ARG A 440 33.15 -5.24 10.96
N SER A 441 34.13 -5.99 10.45
CA SER A 441 34.19 -7.44 10.62
C SER A 441 35.22 -7.77 11.69
N HIS A 442 34.74 -8.09 12.90
CA HIS A 442 35.60 -8.37 14.06
C HIS A 442 36.48 -7.13 14.37
N ASN A 443 37.80 -7.23 14.24
CA ASN A 443 38.74 -6.12 14.47
C ASN A 443 39.19 -5.41 13.18
N GLU A 444 38.76 -5.87 12.00
CA GLU A 444 39.18 -5.31 10.72
C GLU A 444 38.02 -4.59 10.01
N LEU A 445 38.32 -3.42 9.46
CA LEU A 445 37.37 -2.66 8.67
C LEU A 445 37.57 -2.98 7.19
N ALA A 446 36.55 -3.56 6.55
CA ALA A 446 36.60 -3.97 5.16
C ALA A 446 35.82 -3.03 4.24
N TRP A 447 36.26 -2.94 2.98
CA TRP A 447 35.54 -2.29 1.88
C TRP A 447 35.06 -3.35 0.90
N ILE A 448 33.77 -3.38 0.59
CA ILE A 448 33.19 -4.33 -0.37
C ILE A 448 32.59 -3.54 -1.54
N ASN A 449 32.96 -3.90 -2.76
CA ASN A 449 32.42 -3.27 -3.96
C ASN A 449 31.12 -3.94 -4.42
N CYS A 450 30.00 -3.27 -4.18
CA CYS A 450 28.67 -3.74 -4.55
C CYS A 450 28.39 -3.57 -6.05
N THR A 451 28.95 -2.55 -6.70
CA THR A 451 28.76 -2.33 -8.13
C THR A 451 29.50 -3.37 -8.97
N ALA A 452 30.61 -3.93 -8.48
CA ALA A 452 31.33 -5.02 -9.14
C ALA A 452 30.55 -6.36 -9.12
N MET A 453 29.50 -6.47 -8.31
CA MET A 453 28.66 -7.66 -8.25
C MET A 453 27.79 -7.82 -9.50
N ARG A 454 27.25 -9.03 -9.71
CA ARG A 454 26.42 -9.34 -10.87
C ARG A 454 25.22 -8.39 -10.96
N LYS A 455 25.04 -7.75 -12.13
CA LYS A 455 24.01 -6.72 -12.39
C LYS A 455 24.15 -5.43 -11.57
N GLY A 456 25.30 -5.21 -10.93
CA GLY A 456 25.60 -3.93 -10.29
C GLY A 456 25.56 -2.78 -11.28
N ARG A 457 25.08 -1.64 -10.82
CA ARG A 457 25.01 -0.40 -11.60
C ARG A 457 25.51 0.77 -10.76
N GLN A 458 25.82 1.87 -11.46
CA GLN A 458 26.17 3.12 -10.81
C GLN A 458 24.93 3.80 -10.22
N VAL A 459 25.08 4.33 -9.01
CA VAL A 459 24.01 4.98 -8.24
C VAL A 459 24.33 6.45 -7.99
N ILE A 460 23.28 7.23 -7.76
CA ILE A 460 23.34 8.68 -7.53
C ILE A 460 22.48 9.14 -6.35
N GLY A 461 21.81 8.21 -5.68
CA GLY A 461 20.94 8.49 -4.55
C GLY A 461 20.52 7.19 -3.88
N GLY A 462 20.20 7.28 -2.59
CA GLY A 462 19.76 6.16 -1.78
C GLY A 462 18.54 6.52 -0.95
N PRO A 463 18.21 5.70 0.05
CA PRO A 463 17.08 5.96 0.90
C PRO A 463 17.24 7.23 1.75
N PRO A 464 16.16 8.00 1.93
CA PRO A 464 16.22 9.24 2.71
C PRO A 464 16.56 8.98 4.18
N TRP A 465 16.07 7.86 4.73
CA TRP A 465 16.21 7.47 6.13
C TRP A 465 16.53 5.97 6.26
N ASP A 466 17.24 5.60 7.33
CA ASP A 466 17.62 4.20 7.61
C ASP A 466 16.61 3.45 8.51
N GLY A 467 15.58 4.16 8.98
CA GLY A 467 14.58 3.65 9.92
C GLY A 467 14.04 4.76 10.81
N MET A 468 13.08 4.44 11.69
CA MET A 468 12.66 5.36 12.75
C MET A 468 13.75 5.43 13.85
N PRO A 469 14.16 6.63 14.29
CA PRO A 469 15.06 6.79 15.43
C PRO A 469 14.56 5.98 16.64
N GLY A 470 15.46 5.26 17.33
CA GLY A 470 15.12 4.49 18.53
C GLY A 470 14.45 3.13 18.32
N LYS A 471 14.00 2.80 17.10
CA LYS A 471 13.31 1.52 16.81
C LYS A 471 14.20 0.55 16.04
N ASN A 472 14.51 -0.58 16.68
CA ASN A 472 15.18 -1.69 16.00
C ASN A 472 14.24 -2.33 14.97
N MET A 473 14.62 -2.33 13.68
CA MET A 473 13.95 -3.14 12.67
C MET A 473 14.32 -4.61 12.84
N LYS A 474 13.32 -5.49 12.77
CA LYS A 474 13.56 -6.94 12.74
C LYS A 474 14.19 -7.30 11.39
N VAL A 475 15.35 -7.95 11.42
CA VAL A 475 16.01 -8.46 10.22
C VAL A 475 15.17 -9.58 9.61
N THR A 476 14.80 -9.43 8.34
CA THR A 476 14.07 -10.46 7.59
C THR A 476 14.91 -11.06 6.47
N ALA A 477 14.47 -12.20 5.93
CA ALA A 477 15.14 -12.85 4.80
C ALA A 477 14.99 -12.08 3.47
N GLU A 478 14.14 -11.04 3.43
CA GLU A 478 13.77 -10.30 2.22
C GLU A 478 14.15 -8.81 2.27
N ASP A 479 14.93 -8.41 3.27
CA ASP A 479 15.40 -7.05 3.46
C ASP A 479 16.21 -6.58 2.24
N ALA A 480 15.86 -5.39 1.75
CA ALA A 480 16.50 -4.75 0.63
C ALA A 480 16.60 -3.24 0.84
N LEU A 481 17.67 -2.65 0.30
CA LEU A 481 17.80 -1.20 0.17
C LEU A 481 17.49 -0.76 -1.25
N PHE A 482 16.90 0.42 -1.40
CA PHE A 482 16.57 0.97 -2.70
C PHE A 482 17.46 2.15 -3.08
N PHE A 483 17.93 2.16 -4.33
CA PHE A 483 18.83 3.18 -4.85
C PHE A 483 18.33 3.75 -6.18
N VAL A 484 18.68 5.00 -6.44
CA VAL A 484 18.45 5.63 -7.76
C VAL A 484 19.72 5.48 -8.59
N SER A 485 19.61 4.84 -9.75
CA SER A 485 20.72 4.71 -10.70
C SER A 485 21.03 6.03 -11.40
N LYS A 486 22.26 6.17 -11.93
CA LYS A 486 22.65 7.32 -12.78
C LYS A 486 21.72 7.50 -14.00
N SER A 487 21.11 6.41 -14.48
CA SER A 487 20.12 6.42 -15.56
C SER A 487 18.72 6.87 -15.15
N GLY A 488 18.46 7.10 -13.85
CA GLY A 488 17.15 7.49 -13.32
C GLY A 488 16.17 6.33 -13.15
N ARG A 489 16.68 5.12 -12.85
CA ARG A 489 15.89 3.91 -12.53
C ARG A 489 16.03 3.56 -11.06
N LEU A 490 14.98 2.97 -10.49
CA LEU A 490 14.99 2.36 -9.16
C LEU A 490 15.72 1.02 -9.22
N LEU A 491 16.65 0.83 -8.30
CA LEU A 491 17.38 -0.40 -8.11
C LEU A 491 17.08 -0.93 -6.72
N GLN A 492 16.75 -2.22 -6.62
CA GLN A 492 16.64 -2.92 -5.35
C GLN A 492 17.94 -3.71 -5.13
N PHE A 493 18.54 -3.53 -3.97
CA PHE A 493 19.72 -4.26 -3.52
C PHE A 493 19.36 -5.09 -2.30
N THR A 494 19.19 -6.40 -2.49
CA THR A 494 18.92 -7.33 -1.39
C THR A 494 20.14 -7.40 -0.48
N VAL A 495 19.96 -7.13 0.82
CA VAL A 495 21.02 -7.10 1.84
C VAL A 495 20.86 -8.22 2.87
N ALA A 496 19.67 -8.81 2.96
CA ALA A 496 19.34 -9.89 3.87
C ALA A 496 20.38 -11.02 3.88
N LEU A 497 20.85 -11.38 5.07
CA LEU A 497 21.78 -12.50 5.31
C LEU A 497 23.05 -12.47 4.44
N ARG A 498 23.50 -11.27 4.02
CA ARG A 498 24.64 -11.05 3.10
C ARG A 498 24.48 -11.70 1.71
N LYS A 499 23.24 -12.01 1.30
CA LYS A 499 22.93 -12.55 -0.04
C LYS A 499 22.75 -11.42 -1.05
N PHE A 500 23.82 -10.68 -1.30
CA PHE A 500 23.80 -9.48 -2.13
C PHE A 500 23.31 -9.75 -3.55
N LYS A 501 22.21 -9.08 -3.93
CA LYS A 501 21.60 -9.25 -5.25
C LYS A 501 21.00 -7.93 -5.75
N TRP A 502 21.38 -7.55 -6.96
CA TRP A 502 20.79 -6.42 -7.67
C TRP A 502 19.57 -6.83 -8.48
N LYS A 503 18.52 -6.04 -8.39
CA LYS A 503 17.33 -6.07 -9.24
C LYS A 503 17.06 -4.67 -9.80
N ASP A 504 16.79 -4.60 -11.10
CA ASP A 504 16.43 -3.36 -11.79
C ASP A 504 14.90 -3.23 -11.79
N CYS A 505 14.37 -2.37 -10.93
CA CYS A 505 12.95 -2.09 -10.77
C CYS A 505 12.42 -1.11 -11.82
N ARG A 506 13.29 -0.66 -12.75
CA ARG A 506 13.00 0.30 -13.82
C ARG A 506 12.54 1.65 -13.25
N ASN A 507 11.79 2.38 -14.04
CA ASN A 507 11.24 3.71 -13.74
C ASN A 507 9.81 3.75 -14.31
N PRO A 508 8.96 4.68 -13.82
CA PRO A 508 7.66 4.91 -14.42
C PRO A 508 7.80 5.21 -15.94
N PRO A 509 6.91 4.72 -16.81
CA PRO A 509 7.10 4.75 -18.27
C PRO A 509 7.15 6.13 -18.95
N GLU A 510 7.00 7.22 -18.20
CA GLU A 510 7.07 8.58 -18.76
C GLU A 510 8.17 9.45 -18.14
N THR A 511 8.82 8.99 -17.06
CA THR A 511 9.76 9.83 -16.33
C THR A 511 10.90 9.03 -15.69
N LYS A 512 12.05 9.67 -15.58
CA LYS A 512 13.19 9.17 -14.80
C LYS A 512 13.01 9.58 -13.35
N LEU A 513 13.57 8.81 -12.42
CA LEU A 513 13.52 9.14 -11.00
C LEU A 513 14.46 10.30 -10.65
N ALA A 514 13.99 11.14 -9.73
CA ALA A 514 14.76 12.20 -9.10
C ALA A 514 15.30 11.74 -7.74
N CYS A 515 14.41 11.32 -6.84
CA CYS A 515 14.75 10.93 -5.47
C CYS A 515 13.76 9.89 -4.91
N ILE A 516 14.15 9.28 -3.79
CA ILE A 516 13.29 8.40 -2.98
C ILE A 516 12.74 9.23 -1.82
N ILE A 517 11.43 9.15 -1.57
CA ILE A 517 10.72 9.84 -0.48
C ILE A 517 10.57 8.93 0.73
N ASP A 518 10.30 7.67 0.48
CA ASP A 518 10.15 6.64 1.52
C ASP A 518 10.59 5.27 0.99
N GLN A 519 11.19 4.48 1.87
CA GLN A 519 11.46 3.06 1.64
C GLN A 519 10.83 2.24 2.76
N GLU A 520 9.59 1.82 2.56
CA GLU A 520 8.90 0.89 3.45
C GLU A 520 8.65 1.39 4.91
N ILE A 521 8.87 2.69 5.22
CA ILE A 521 8.58 3.26 6.55
C ILE A 521 7.09 3.60 6.66
N PHE A 522 6.55 4.23 5.63
CA PHE A 522 5.14 4.61 5.59
C PHE A 522 4.26 3.36 5.40
N ARG A 523 4.59 2.51 4.42
CA ARG A 523 3.89 1.26 4.12
C ARG A 523 4.87 0.17 3.71
N GLU A 524 4.73 -1.01 4.30
CA GLU A 524 5.56 -2.17 3.98
C GLU A 524 5.41 -2.55 2.49
N ASN A 525 6.50 -3.02 1.86
CA ASN A 525 6.58 -3.40 0.44
C ASN A 525 6.34 -2.28 -0.58
N ILE A 526 6.15 -1.02 -0.13
CA ILE A 526 5.94 0.13 -0.99
C ILE A 526 7.13 1.09 -0.89
N VAL A 527 7.54 1.60 -2.04
CA VAL A 527 8.58 2.63 -2.15
C VAL A 527 7.99 3.85 -2.83
N PHE A 528 7.96 4.98 -2.13
CA PHE A 528 7.51 6.25 -2.69
C PHE A 528 8.69 7.02 -3.28
N VAL A 529 8.51 7.54 -4.49
CA VAL A 529 9.56 8.25 -5.25
C VAL A 529 8.99 9.45 -5.98
N VAL A 530 9.84 10.44 -6.22
CA VAL A 530 9.49 11.58 -7.09
C VAL A 530 10.20 11.43 -8.43
N GLY A 531 9.42 11.59 -9.50
CA GLY A 531 9.94 11.64 -10.87
C GLY A 531 10.58 12.99 -11.17
N ARG A 532 11.44 13.07 -12.20
CA ARG A 532 12.04 14.35 -12.66
C ARG A 532 11.03 15.37 -13.20
N ASN A 533 9.80 14.91 -13.44
CA ASN A 533 8.62 15.71 -13.77
C ASN A 533 7.91 16.28 -12.53
N GLY A 534 8.45 16.10 -11.33
CA GLY A 534 7.90 16.63 -10.09
C GLY A 534 6.62 15.94 -9.62
N ARG A 535 6.33 14.72 -10.10
CA ARG A 535 5.16 13.93 -9.69
C ARG A 535 5.53 12.82 -8.71
N LEU A 536 4.61 12.50 -7.81
CA LEU A 536 4.73 11.40 -6.85
C LEU A 536 4.31 10.06 -7.47
N TYR A 537 5.18 9.07 -7.33
CA TYR A 537 4.95 7.69 -7.75
C TYR A 537 5.17 6.72 -6.60
N GLN A 538 4.50 5.58 -6.66
CA GLN A 538 4.80 4.43 -5.81
C GLN A 538 5.23 3.23 -6.65
N TYR A 539 6.20 2.48 -6.12
CA TYR A 539 6.61 1.19 -6.62
C TYR A 539 6.19 0.11 -5.64
N ASN A 540 5.47 -0.90 -6.13
CA ASN A 540 5.16 -2.08 -5.35
C ASN A 540 6.23 -3.15 -5.55
N LYS A 541 6.92 -3.52 -4.46
CA LYS A 541 7.99 -4.52 -4.46
C LYS A 541 7.56 -5.92 -4.90
N VAL A 542 6.30 -6.26 -4.64
CA VAL A 542 5.76 -7.61 -4.81
C VAL A 542 5.09 -7.79 -6.18
N THR A 543 4.23 -6.87 -6.65
CA THR A 543 3.70 -6.88 -8.03
C THR A 543 4.70 -6.38 -9.07
N GLU A 544 5.72 -5.61 -8.64
CA GLU A 544 6.69 -4.92 -9.51
C GLU A 544 6.07 -3.84 -10.41
N LEU A 545 4.89 -3.33 -10.04
CA LEU A 545 4.16 -2.31 -10.80
C LEU A 545 4.44 -0.90 -10.26
N TRP A 546 4.31 0.06 -11.17
CA TRP A 546 4.43 1.49 -10.90
C TRP A 546 3.05 2.14 -10.92
N HIS A 547 2.81 3.04 -9.99
CA HIS A 547 1.59 3.82 -9.90
C HIS A 547 1.91 5.30 -9.71
N GLU A 548 1.08 6.16 -10.28
CA GLU A 548 1.17 7.61 -10.18
C GLU A 548 0.04 8.13 -9.30
N HIS A 549 0.39 8.91 -8.28
CA HIS A 549 -0.62 9.51 -7.41
C HIS A 549 -1.26 10.72 -8.09
N HIS A 550 -2.57 10.89 -7.87
CA HIS A 550 -3.26 12.08 -8.36
C HIS A 550 -2.67 13.32 -7.70
N GLN A 551 -2.05 14.18 -8.50
CA GLN A 551 -1.42 15.42 -8.06
C GLN A 551 -1.97 16.57 -8.90
N SER A 552 -2.28 17.69 -8.25
CA SER A 552 -2.78 18.87 -8.96
C SER A 552 -1.75 19.36 -9.98
N GLN A 553 -2.20 19.96 -11.09
CA GLN A 553 -1.28 20.44 -12.13
C GLN A 553 -0.41 21.62 -11.68
N HIS A 554 -0.83 22.33 -10.63
CA HIS A 554 -0.11 23.48 -10.07
C HIS A 554 0.95 23.07 -9.05
N LEU A 555 0.75 21.94 -8.38
CA LEU A 555 1.71 21.40 -7.43
C LEU A 555 2.81 20.67 -8.22
N VAL A 556 4.03 21.18 -8.19
CA VAL A 556 5.21 20.51 -8.74
C VAL A 556 6.17 20.26 -7.58
N LEU A 557 6.54 19.00 -7.35
CA LEU A 557 7.45 18.63 -6.27
C LEU A 557 8.90 18.90 -6.67
N SER A 558 9.68 19.38 -5.69
CA SER A 558 11.12 19.51 -5.81
C SER A 558 11.77 18.13 -6.00
N ARG A 559 13.01 18.13 -6.47
CA ARG A 559 13.79 16.90 -6.63
C ARG A 559 14.37 16.39 -5.32
N LEU A 560 14.18 17.10 -4.20
CA LEU A 560 14.79 16.76 -2.92
C LEU A 560 14.13 15.52 -2.32
N PRO A 561 14.89 14.64 -1.65
CA PRO A 561 14.29 13.52 -0.94
C PRO A 561 13.38 14.03 0.19
N GLY A 562 12.34 13.26 0.54
CA GLY A 562 11.35 13.65 1.55
C GLY A 562 11.56 12.99 2.91
N THR A 563 10.49 13.04 3.71
CA THR A 563 10.38 12.39 5.03
C THR A 563 9.04 11.70 5.17
N ALA A 564 9.07 10.39 5.44
CA ALA A 564 7.89 9.65 5.86
C ALA A 564 7.70 9.74 7.36
N MET A 565 6.43 9.81 7.77
CA MET A 565 5.99 9.80 9.14
C MET A 565 4.90 8.75 9.31
N ARG A 566 5.07 7.89 10.33
CA ARG A 566 4.06 6.93 10.74
C ARG A 566 4.09 6.79 12.27
N PRO A 567 3.00 7.14 12.98
CA PRO A 567 2.99 7.12 14.45
C PRO A 567 3.36 5.76 15.04
N SER A 568 2.89 4.67 14.41
CA SER A 568 3.28 3.31 14.76
C SER A 568 3.26 2.40 13.52
N LEU A 569 4.02 1.31 13.56
CA LEU A 569 4.00 0.28 12.50
C LEU A 569 2.63 -0.42 12.38
N LEU A 570 1.77 -0.27 13.38
CA LEU A 570 0.40 -0.78 13.38
C LEU A 570 -0.61 0.27 12.91
N SER A 571 -0.26 1.56 12.94
CA SER A 571 -1.14 2.63 12.51
C SER A 571 -1.27 2.62 11.00
N LEU A 572 -2.48 2.72 10.49
CA LEU A 572 -2.69 2.93 9.07
C LEU A 572 -2.48 4.38 8.68
N THR A 573 -2.58 5.32 9.63
CA THR A 573 -2.35 6.75 9.40
C THR A 573 -0.87 7.08 9.25
N GLY A 574 -0.58 8.05 8.39
CA GLY A 574 0.78 8.56 8.21
C GLY A 574 0.82 9.75 7.26
N SER A 575 2.00 10.36 7.17
CA SER A 575 2.25 11.47 6.26
C SER A 575 3.56 11.31 5.49
N LEU A 576 3.58 11.79 4.24
CA LEU A 576 4.81 12.00 3.46
C LEU A 576 5.04 13.51 3.31
N PHE A 577 6.12 14.02 3.90
CA PHE A 577 6.54 15.41 3.80
C PHE A 577 7.56 15.59 2.69
N MET A 578 7.30 16.55 1.81
CA MET A 578 8.08 16.86 0.63
C MET A 578 8.15 18.38 0.45
N LEU A 579 9.09 18.86 -0.35
CA LEU A 579 9.11 20.27 -0.75
C LEU A 579 8.58 20.42 -2.17
N SER A 580 7.80 21.46 -2.41
CA SER A 580 7.46 21.93 -3.76
C SER A 580 8.65 22.62 -4.43
N GLU A 581 8.60 22.77 -5.76
CA GLU A 581 9.68 23.36 -6.56
C GLU A 581 9.94 24.83 -6.21
N ASP A 582 8.93 25.55 -5.70
CA ASP A 582 9.02 26.92 -5.18
C ASP A 582 9.56 27.01 -3.74
N GLY A 583 9.84 25.87 -3.09
CA GLY A 583 10.40 25.82 -1.74
C GLY A 583 9.37 25.88 -0.61
N GLY A 584 8.10 25.56 -0.88
CA GLY A 584 7.07 25.34 0.13
C GLY A 584 7.06 23.91 0.69
N LEU A 585 6.54 23.73 1.90
CA LEU A 585 6.30 22.42 2.50
C LEU A 585 4.96 21.85 2.05
N VAL A 586 4.98 20.59 1.62
CA VAL A 586 3.82 19.84 1.14
C VAL A 586 3.75 18.51 1.88
N GLU A 587 2.55 18.13 2.26
CA GLU A 587 2.24 16.88 2.93
C GLU A 587 1.26 16.07 2.08
N TYR A 588 1.58 14.80 1.85
CA TYR A 588 0.64 13.81 1.35
C TYR A 588 0.27 12.88 2.50
N HIS A 589 -0.92 13.09 3.04
CA HIS A 589 -1.39 12.47 4.29
C HIS A 589 -2.45 11.42 3.99
N TRP A 590 -2.39 10.32 4.72
CA TRP A 590 -3.42 9.29 4.73
C TRP A 590 -4.06 9.17 6.12
N ASN A 591 -5.39 9.18 6.14
CA ASN A 591 -6.15 8.72 7.29
C ASN A 591 -7.26 7.74 6.86
N ALA A 592 -7.79 6.97 7.82
CA ALA A 592 -8.82 5.98 7.55
C ALA A 592 -10.22 6.57 7.26
N TRP A 593 -10.40 7.89 7.46
CA TRP A 593 -11.71 8.54 7.39
C TRP A 593 -11.90 9.32 6.08
N ASP A 594 -10.88 10.08 5.67
CA ASP A 594 -10.86 10.99 4.53
C ASP A 594 -9.99 10.47 3.37
N GLY A 595 -9.24 9.38 3.60
CA GLY A 595 -8.35 8.80 2.61
C GLY A 595 -7.09 9.63 2.37
N TRP A 596 -6.58 9.60 1.14
CA TRP A 596 -5.39 10.36 0.73
C TRP A 596 -5.73 11.82 0.49
N ASN A 597 -5.00 12.72 1.14
CA ASN A 597 -5.17 14.15 0.98
C ASN A 597 -3.83 14.87 0.81
N TRP A 598 -3.83 15.88 -0.07
CA TRP A 598 -2.72 16.81 -0.24
C TRP A 598 -2.94 18.03 0.64
N VAL A 599 -1.93 18.37 1.44
CA VAL A 599 -1.93 19.54 2.32
C VAL A 599 -0.71 20.40 2.00
N GLU A 600 -0.96 21.62 1.53
CA GLU A 600 0.09 22.61 1.28
C GLU A 600 0.29 23.47 2.54
N HIS A 601 1.41 23.27 3.23
CA HIS A 601 1.77 24.04 4.43
C HIS A 601 2.42 25.39 4.09
N GLY A 602 2.93 25.54 2.88
CA GLY A 602 3.63 26.74 2.42
C GLY A 602 4.98 26.93 3.10
N THR A 603 5.40 28.18 3.26
CA THR A 603 6.67 28.56 3.88
C THR A 603 6.45 29.13 5.29
N PRO A 604 7.47 29.14 6.16
CA PRO A 604 7.36 29.77 7.48
C PRO A 604 7.07 31.27 7.39
N CYS A 605 7.64 31.96 6.39
CA CYS A 605 7.51 33.40 6.18
C CYS A 605 7.49 33.71 4.67
N LYS A 606 6.92 34.86 4.26
CA LYS A 606 6.79 35.24 2.84
C LYS A 606 8.13 35.38 2.09
N ASP A 607 9.18 35.80 2.79
CA ASP A 607 10.50 36.06 2.20
C ASP A 607 11.50 34.91 2.39
N VAL A 608 11.05 33.78 2.96
CA VAL A 608 11.90 32.62 3.26
C VAL A 608 11.38 31.42 2.49
N THR A 609 12.25 30.81 1.69
CA THR A 609 11.98 29.51 1.04
C THR A 609 12.72 28.40 1.76
N LEU A 610 12.20 27.19 1.70
CA LEU A 610 12.85 26.01 2.29
C LEU A 610 13.86 25.45 1.28
N VAL A 611 15.12 25.32 1.70
CA VAL A 611 16.26 25.06 0.79
C VAL A 611 16.92 23.70 0.98
N GLY A 612 16.60 22.99 2.06
CA GLY A 612 17.12 21.66 2.38
C GLY A 612 16.02 20.61 2.41
N PRO A 613 16.35 19.30 2.29
CA PRO A 613 15.36 18.24 2.44
C PRO A 613 14.66 18.31 3.80
N PRO A 614 13.36 17.96 3.90
CA PRO A 614 12.68 17.87 5.18
C PRO A 614 13.48 17.01 6.16
N GLY A 615 13.62 17.48 7.40
CA GLY A 615 14.36 16.79 8.45
C GLY A 615 13.62 15.57 9.00
N PRO A 616 14.17 14.92 10.04
CA PRO A 616 13.48 13.85 10.73
C PRO A 616 12.21 14.37 11.41
N CYS A 617 11.19 13.51 11.49
CA CYS A 617 9.96 13.79 12.20
C CYS A 617 9.97 13.13 13.59
N PHE A 618 9.70 13.90 14.64
CA PHE A 618 9.63 13.44 16.03
C PHE A 618 8.19 13.39 16.52
N GLU A 619 7.88 12.39 17.36
CA GLU A 619 6.59 12.16 18.02
C GLU A 619 5.35 12.13 17.08
N GLY A 620 5.57 12.10 15.77
CA GLY A 620 4.50 12.17 14.77
C GLY A 620 3.86 13.56 14.64
N ASN A 621 4.47 14.61 15.17
CA ASN A 621 3.89 15.96 15.18
C ASN A 621 4.90 17.10 15.05
N GLN A 622 6.20 16.83 14.89
CA GLN A 622 7.26 17.84 14.87
C GLN A 622 8.24 17.56 13.72
N LEU A 623 8.45 18.54 12.84
CA LEU A 623 9.29 18.43 11.64
C LEU A 623 10.24 19.63 11.53
N PHE A 624 11.54 19.35 11.40
CA PHE A 624 12.56 20.38 11.22
C PHE A 624 12.80 20.70 9.75
N LEU A 625 12.87 21.98 9.41
CA LEU A 625 13.11 22.49 8.05
C LEU A 625 14.11 23.65 8.05
N ILE A 626 14.86 23.79 6.97
CA ILE A 626 15.96 24.77 6.85
C ILE A 626 15.55 25.87 5.88
N GLY A 627 15.57 27.11 6.34
CA GLY A 627 15.24 28.30 5.55
C GLY A 627 16.40 28.82 4.72
N SER A 628 16.09 29.53 3.64
CA SER A 628 17.05 30.20 2.75
C SER A 628 17.91 31.26 3.44
N ASP A 629 17.41 31.80 4.55
CA ASP A 629 18.09 32.76 5.42
C ASP A 629 19.17 32.13 6.33
N GLY A 630 19.19 30.80 6.42
CA GLY A 630 20.10 30.01 7.26
C GLY A 630 19.56 29.75 8.67
N ASN A 631 18.27 30.03 8.93
CA ASN A 631 17.60 29.69 10.18
C ASN A 631 16.99 28.28 10.12
N LEU A 632 16.92 27.65 11.29
CA LEU A 632 16.16 26.43 11.51
C LEU A 632 14.71 26.78 11.86
N TYR A 633 13.76 26.10 11.22
CA TYR A 633 12.34 26.22 11.51
C TYR A 633 11.78 24.87 11.96
N LEU A 634 10.90 24.91 12.95
CA LEU A 634 10.13 23.78 13.42
C LEU A 634 8.67 23.94 12.97
N ARG A 635 8.18 22.96 12.22
CA ARG A 635 6.76 22.79 11.91
C ARG A 635 6.18 21.81 12.92
N TYR A 636 5.26 22.24 13.77
CA TYR A 636 4.72 21.40 14.83
C TYR A 636 3.20 21.47 14.95
N MET A 637 2.58 20.40 15.44
CA MET A 637 1.14 20.37 15.73
C MET A 637 0.86 20.90 17.13
N ASP A 638 0.05 21.95 17.22
CA ASP A 638 -0.44 22.53 18.47
C ASP A 638 -1.97 22.50 18.46
N GLN A 639 -2.57 21.75 19.40
CA GLN A 639 -4.03 21.62 19.54
C GLN A 639 -4.76 21.33 18.21
N LEU A 640 -4.24 20.38 17.41
CA LEU A 640 -4.73 19.99 16.07
C LEU A 640 -4.53 21.03 14.96
N THR A 641 -3.78 22.11 15.23
CA THR A 641 -3.40 23.10 14.23
C THR A 641 -1.90 23.10 14.04
N TRP A 642 -1.48 23.04 12.78
CA TRP A 642 -0.06 23.11 12.48
C TRP A 642 0.45 24.56 12.62
N ARG A 643 1.54 24.75 13.37
CA ARG A 643 2.21 26.05 13.63
C ARG A 643 3.69 26.04 13.23
N TRP A 644 4.22 27.22 12.95
CA TRP A 644 5.63 27.44 12.64
C TRP A 644 6.35 28.06 13.84
N LYS A 645 7.58 27.64 14.10
CA LYS A 645 8.45 28.20 15.13
C LYS A 645 9.84 28.40 14.56
N ASN A 646 10.44 29.57 14.79
CA ASN A 646 11.81 29.85 14.39
C ASN A 646 12.78 29.45 15.52
N CYS A 647 13.70 28.54 15.22
CA CYS A 647 14.74 28.05 16.14
C CYS A 647 16.10 28.75 15.90
N GLY A 648 16.17 29.66 14.93
CA GLY A 648 17.37 30.42 14.60
C GLY A 648 18.55 29.53 14.20
N PHE A 649 19.76 29.97 14.54
CA PHE A 649 21.01 29.23 14.37
C PHE A 649 21.86 29.40 15.64
N PRO A 650 22.82 28.48 15.90
CA PRO A 650 23.61 28.52 17.13
C PRO A 650 24.56 29.73 17.17
N HIS A 651 24.40 30.66 18.11
CA HIS A 651 25.22 31.88 18.20
C HIS A 651 26.18 31.87 19.40
N ASN A 652 27.47 32.13 19.17
CA ASN A 652 28.45 32.42 20.22
C ASN A 652 28.41 33.93 20.51
N GLY A 653 27.60 34.38 21.45
CA GLY A 653 27.64 35.74 21.98
C GLY A 653 27.88 35.70 23.48
N ASP A 654 28.95 36.37 23.93
CA ASP A 654 29.24 36.58 25.35
C ASP A 654 28.03 37.19 26.06
N LYS A 655 27.71 36.64 27.23
CA LYS A 655 26.80 37.28 28.18
C LYS A 655 27.47 38.55 28.70
N ASP A 656 27.36 39.66 27.97
CA ASP A 656 27.79 40.95 28.49
C ASP A 656 26.84 41.36 29.62
N GLN A 657 27.37 41.18 30.83
CA GLN A 657 26.87 41.74 32.06
C GLN A 657 26.97 43.27 31.97
N THR A 658 25.87 43.93 31.62
CA THR A 658 25.58 45.25 32.15
C THR A 658 24.28 45.20 32.91
N GLU A 659 24.43 45.04 34.23
CA GLU A 659 23.40 45.29 35.22
C GLU A 659 22.76 46.67 34.99
N THR A 660 21.47 46.71 34.73
CA THR A 660 20.58 47.70 35.36
C THR A 660 19.13 47.26 35.29
N GLY A 661 18.58 46.88 36.45
CA GLY A 661 17.14 46.80 36.69
C GLY A 661 16.61 45.38 36.94
N ALA A 662 16.66 44.95 38.20
CA ALA A 662 16.00 43.75 38.68
C ALA A 662 14.48 43.79 38.40
N HIS A 663 13.94 42.76 37.74
CA HIS A 663 12.66 42.12 38.06
C HIS A 663 12.50 40.80 37.29
N ASP A 664 12.25 39.74 38.06
CA ASP A 664 11.68 38.43 37.76
C ASP A 664 12.32 37.49 36.72
N ALA A 665 12.87 36.41 37.27
CA ALA A 665 13.27 35.19 36.61
C ALA A 665 12.04 34.41 36.09
N GLN A 666 11.90 34.30 34.76
CA GLN A 666 11.16 33.22 34.07
C GLN A 666 11.44 33.25 32.56
N GLN A 667 11.81 32.08 32.00
CA GLN A 667 11.70 31.69 30.58
C GLN A 667 12.54 32.44 29.52
N GLU A 668 13.82 32.06 29.38
CA GLU A 668 14.55 32.20 28.10
C GLU A 668 14.36 30.92 27.26
N VAL A 669 13.19 30.84 26.64
CA VAL A 669 12.72 29.82 25.69
C VAL A 669 13.00 30.32 24.26
N CYS A 670 13.05 29.44 23.26
CA CYS A 670 12.98 29.80 21.83
C CYS A 670 12.00 30.97 21.62
N ILE A 671 12.54 32.18 21.43
CA ILE A 671 11.74 33.40 21.55
C ILE A 671 10.79 33.50 20.35
N ASP A 672 9.51 33.69 20.65
CA ASP A 672 8.50 34.23 19.75
C ASP A 672 8.83 35.71 19.52
N ASN A 673 9.82 35.99 18.67
CA ASN A 673 10.15 37.36 18.31
C ASN A 673 9.29 37.76 17.12
N ASP A 674 8.22 38.49 17.41
CA ASP A 674 7.55 39.34 16.45
C ASP A 674 8.58 40.17 15.68
N PHE A 675 8.41 40.19 14.35
CA PHE A 675 9.27 40.83 13.38
C PHE A 675 9.59 42.30 13.75
N THR A 676 10.75 42.59 14.34
CA THR A 676 11.45 43.86 14.18
C THR A 676 12.89 43.80 14.71
N ALA A 677 13.87 43.54 13.83
CA ALA A 677 15.25 44.03 14.01
C ALA A 677 16.07 43.84 12.72
N SER A 678 15.73 44.62 11.69
CA SER A 678 16.67 44.91 10.59
C SER A 678 17.09 46.38 10.68
N LEU A 679 18.14 46.68 11.44
CA LEU A 679 18.97 47.85 11.15
C LEU A 679 20.35 47.62 11.76
N GLY A 680 21.34 47.39 10.89
CA GLY A 680 22.71 47.16 11.28
C GLY A 680 23.34 48.43 11.84
N ASN A 681 24.06 48.29 12.95
CA ASN A 681 25.07 49.26 13.37
C ASN A 681 26.44 48.67 13.07
N ASN A 682 27.04 49.14 11.97
CA ASN A 682 28.46 49.00 11.70
C ASN A 682 29.23 49.88 12.70
N MET A 683 29.89 49.27 13.68
CA MET A 683 31.07 49.87 14.29
C MET A 683 32.23 48.89 14.19
N GLU A 684 33.21 49.27 13.39
CA GLU A 684 34.48 48.58 13.21
C GLU A 684 35.32 48.70 14.49
N ASN A 685 35.61 47.57 15.13
CA ASN A 685 36.79 47.42 15.99
C ASN A 685 37.74 46.38 15.38
N PRO A 686 39.06 46.63 15.32
CA PRO A 686 39.96 45.82 14.51
C PRO A 686 40.66 44.71 15.32
N ILE A 687 40.80 43.55 14.65
CA ILE A 687 41.66 42.39 14.96
C ILE A 687 41.05 41.36 15.93
N ASP A 688 40.18 40.49 15.39
CA ASP A 688 39.86 39.17 15.96
C ASP A 688 40.06 38.10 14.87
N PRO A 689 40.92 37.07 15.06
CA PRO A 689 41.13 35.98 14.09
C PRO A 689 39.90 35.10 13.81
N HIS A 690 38.77 35.28 14.50
CA HIS A 690 37.53 34.52 14.32
C HIS A 690 36.59 34.99 13.19
N ARG A 691 37.02 35.95 12.35
CA ARG A 691 36.15 36.72 11.42
C ARG A 691 35.46 35.96 10.28
N ASN A 692 35.66 34.65 10.11
CA ASN A 692 35.13 33.86 8.97
C ASN A 692 34.24 32.66 9.35
N CYS A 693 33.84 32.50 10.61
CA CYS A 693 32.95 31.42 11.01
C CYS A 693 31.49 31.83 10.87
N ASP A 694 30.80 31.32 9.83
CA ASP A 694 29.36 31.53 9.61
C ASP A 694 28.55 30.45 10.36
N PRO A 695 27.89 30.80 11.48
CA PRO A 695 27.14 29.86 12.29
C PRO A 695 25.77 29.47 11.71
N LYS A 696 25.38 30.03 10.57
CA LYS A 696 24.09 29.72 9.94
C LYS A 696 24.01 28.25 9.52
N VAL A 697 22.81 27.71 9.54
CA VAL A 697 22.55 26.33 9.13
C VAL A 697 22.73 26.20 7.61
N ALA A 698 23.47 25.18 7.18
CA ALA A 698 23.64 24.84 5.76
C ALA A 698 22.43 24.07 5.24
N ALA A 699 22.19 24.10 3.93
CA ALA A 699 21.08 23.36 3.29
C ALA A 699 21.28 21.83 3.25
N THR A 700 22.23 21.30 4.03
CA THR A 700 22.54 19.88 4.10
C THR A 700 21.46 19.16 4.91
N ARG A 701 21.08 17.94 4.48
CA ARG A 701 20.11 17.11 5.21
C ARG A 701 20.60 16.84 6.66
N PRO A 702 19.78 17.13 7.69
CA PRO A 702 20.12 16.83 9.08
C PRO A 702 19.97 15.35 9.40
N ILE A 703 20.60 14.92 10.49
CA ILE A 703 20.52 13.53 10.97
C ILE A 703 19.90 13.43 12.37
N PRO A 704 18.96 12.49 12.62
CA PRO A 704 18.45 12.20 13.96
C PRO A 704 19.48 11.38 14.73
N PHE A 705 20.20 12.02 15.65
CA PHE A 705 21.33 11.37 16.32
C PHE A 705 20.87 10.46 17.47
N SER A 706 19.83 10.84 18.20
CA SER A 706 19.10 10.01 19.18
C SER A 706 17.60 10.25 19.07
N GLU A 707 16.80 9.72 20.00
CA GLU A 707 15.35 9.98 20.06
C GLU A 707 15.02 11.46 20.34
N ASP A 708 15.96 12.18 20.95
CA ASP A 708 15.81 13.54 21.46
C ASP A 708 16.82 14.54 20.87
N THR A 709 17.70 14.13 19.95
CA THR A 709 18.74 15.01 19.38
C THR A 709 18.80 14.98 17.86
N VAL A 710 19.12 16.13 17.27
CA VAL A 710 19.33 16.30 15.84
C VAL A 710 20.63 17.05 15.59
N ILE A 711 21.41 16.58 14.62
CA ILE A 711 22.65 17.22 14.20
C ILE A 711 22.46 17.90 12.84
N PHE A 712 22.87 19.15 12.78
CA PHE A 712 22.87 20.00 11.59
C PHE A 712 24.31 20.36 11.19
N GLU A 713 24.53 20.57 9.89
CA GLU A 713 25.76 21.17 9.39
C GLU A 713 25.61 22.69 9.31
N LEU A 714 26.65 23.42 9.69
CA LEU A 714 26.73 24.88 9.57
C LEU A 714 27.44 25.28 8.28
N LYS A 715 27.22 26.51 7.80
CA LYS A 715 27.81 27.02 6.56
C LYS A 715 29.35 27.10 6.61
N ASP A 716 29.94 27.13 7.79
CA ASP A 716 31.39 27.06 8.02
C ASP A 716 31.95 25.63 8.18
N GLY A 717 31.13 24.60 7.94
CA GLY A 717 31.52 23.19 7.98
C GLY A 717 31.66 22.62 9.39
N ARG A 718 31.33 23.36 10.45
CA ARG A 718 31.11 22.79 11.79
C ARG A 718 29.75 22.08 11.84
N LEU A 719 29.54 21.28 12.89
CA LEU A 719 28.23 20.67 13.16
C LEU A 719 27.61 21.32 14.40
N ALA A 720 26.29 21.35 14.48
CA ALA A 720 25.56 21.84 15.63
C ALA A 720 24.50 20.84 16.05
N GLU A 721 24.35 20.67 17.36
CA GLU A 721 23.39 19.75 17.96
C GLU A 721 22.29 20.53 18.66
N ILE A 722 21.05 20.17 18.35
CA ILE A 722 19.85 20.61 19.04
C ILE A 722 19.25 19.42 19.80
N GLN A 723 18.82 19.63 21.03
CA GLN A 723 18.25 18.60 21.89
C GLN A 723 16.88 19.04 22.40
N ASN A 724 15.96 18.08 22.53
CA ASN A 724 14.70 18.26 23.23
C ASN A 724 14.93 18.17 24.73
N VAL A 725 14.63 19.24 25.45
CA VAL A 725 14.72 19.37 26.90
C VAL A 725 13.30 19.39 27.46
N GLU A 726 13.03 18.52 28.44
CA GLU A 726 11.74 18.45 29.17
C GLU A 726 10.50 18.26 28.28
N ASP A 727 10.59 17.45 27.22
CA ASP A 727 9.50 17.07 26.30
C ASP A 727 8.72 18.25 25.68
N THR A 728 9.28 19.46 25.71
CA THR A 728 8.56 20.67 25.30
C THR A 728 9.43 21.68 24.55
N GLN A 729 10.76 21.61 24.65
CA GLN A 729 11.64 22.67 24.13
C GLN A 729 12.91 22.15 23.46
N TRP A 730 13.11 22.54 22.21
CA TRP A 730 14.33 22.27 21.47
C TRP A 730 15.36 23.38 21.65
N VAL A 731 16.55 23.05 22.14
CA VAL A 731 17.61 24.03 22.46
C VAL A 731 18.92 23.60 21.82
N TRP A 732 19.68 24.57 21.28
CA TRP A 732 21.04 24.33 20.78
C TRP A 732 21.97 24.02 21.95
N VAL A 733 22.61 22.85 21.93
CA VAL A 733 23.43 22.37 23.06
C VAL A 733 24.92 22.61 22.81
N ARG A 734 25.39 22.36 21.59
CA ARG A 734 26.81 22.48 21.25
C ARG A 734 27.07 22.66 19.77
N ILE A 735 28.23 23.26 19.47
CA ILE A 735 28.87 23.24 18.17
C ILE A 735 30.06 22.28 18.21
N ILE A 736 30.03 21.25 17.37
CA ILE A 736 31.07 20.24 17.22
C ILE A 736 32.02 20.69 16.09
N GLY A 737 33.31 20.84 16.42
CA GLY A 737 34.34 21.09 15.43
C GLY A 737 34.59 19.86 14.56
N THR A 738 34.68 20.06 13.24
CA THR A 738 35.03 19.01 12.29
C THR A 738 36.51 19.06 11.94
N PRO A 739 37.16 17.93 11.55
CA PRO A 739 38.59 17.91 11.19
C PRO A 739 38.97 18.82 10.01
N THR A 740 37.99 19.30 9.25
CA THR A 740 38.18 20.18 8.10
C THR A 740 37.84 21.65 8.38
N SER A 741 37.17 21.96 9.49
CA SER A 741 36.86 23.34 9.83
C SER A 741 38.03 24.00 10.58
N LEU A 742 38.31 25.25 10.24
CA LEU A 742 39.30 26.09 10.94
C LEU A 742 38.67 26.84 12.14
N CYS A 743 37.37 26.69 12.33
CA CYS A 743 36.60 27.38 13.36
C CYS A 743 36.59 26.60 14.68
N THR A 744 36.63 27.31 15.80
CA THR A 744 36.61 26.73 17.14
C THR A 744 35.24 26.11 17.46
N ALA A 745 35.26 24.96 18.14
CA ALA A 745 34.08 24.36 18.74
C ALA A 745 33.63 25.18 19.95
N SER A 746 32.33 25.18 20.25
CA SER A 746 31.77 25.80 21.45
C SER A 746 30.78 24.87 22.11
N TYR A 747 30.75 24.90 23.44
CA TYR A 747 29.90 24.05 24.25
C TYR A 747 29.12 24.93 25.22
N TRP A 748 27.79 24.87 25.16
CA TRP A 748 26.93 25.57 26.09
C TRP A 748 26.40 24.56 27.08
N THR A 749 27.07 24.47 28.23
CA THR A 749 26.55 23.65 29.33
C THR A 749 25.24 24.25 29.84
N ALA A 750 24.14 23.52 29.69
CA ALA A 750 23.07 23.58 30.68
C ALA A 750 23.61 22.93 31.96
N LEU A 751 24.30 23.71 32.78
CA LEU A 751 24.59 23.35 34.17
C LEU A 751 23.83 24.33 35.05
N ALA A 752 22.67 23.89 35.54
CA ALA A 752 22.17 24.25 36.87
C ALA A 752 21.10 23.26 37.35
N ALA A 753 21.49 22.51 38.38
CA ALA A 753 20.70 21.87 39.46
C ALA A 753 19.72 20.74 39.11
#